data_AF-A0A661MHR4-F1
#
_entry.id   AF-A0A661MHR4-F1
#
_cell.length_a   1.000
_cell.length_b   1.000
_cell.length_c   1.000
_cell.angle_alpha   90.00
_cell.angle_beta   90.00
_cell.angle_gamma   90.00
#
_symmetry.space_group_name_H-M   'P 1'
#
loop_
_entity.id
_entity.type
_entity.pdbx_description
1 polymer ?
#
loop_
_entity_poly.entity_id
_entity_poly.type
_entity_poly.pdbx_seq_one_letter_code
_entity_poly.pdbx_strand_id
1 'polypeptide(L)'
;MEDDRLRVGIDAGAVSLNAVVLDEAGSVVYEAPYRRHMGRVEEGVAALLREIYGRFGRDRIVSVSLTGNHGRNLAQSLDVPYEFETITQVLGALHVRPDVRTIISMGGQDTALLQIRHDEGGWELEYFNTNGPCASGTGSFLDQQAQRLATSMYTEEDQVSEEQTDRVLRDFIQLGLKSRSPANVACRCTVFTKSDMIHLQNKGEKLEDIIYGLHVGNARNYISTIVSNRTLATPMLFVGGLSLNALQVKTFKEYFPELLVPPYSTSIGAIGAALQARQAGIANRVDPDRVEDVGIHGETAVPTAARLRLRETRFPESNEIRMTSIPGKTGVYLGIDIGSTTTKYALINQERRILHKSYVPTMGNPIGVTQRLLSTIRDALGKRIEILGTATTGSGRNVVGDFLNVDLIIDEITAHARGAVEIDPEVDTIFEIGGQDSKYIYISNTHPLDFDMNKVCAAGTGSFLHELANKYGINIVGEFEQIALSSERPVKLAERCTVFMESDLVSYHQKGVPREDLIAGLCYAIVYNYLNRVVEKRKIGKHVMFLGGPSLNRGVVAAFENVLGRGVTVPKHREVLGAYGAALSVQEKMAFQPRPSTFRGLERAIKDRLEYREKICRADPNCHNQCKLKIYDFDGRKSVWGG
;
A
#
# COMPACT_ATOMS: atom_id res chain seq x y z
N MET A 1 -55.39 10.55 -5.96
CA MET A 1 -54.25 10.02 -5.17
C MET A 1 -53.64 11.24 -4.51
N GLU A 2 -53.87 11.39 -3.22
CA GLU A 2 -53.38 12.51 -2.41
C GLU A 2 -51.85 12.66 -2.50
N ASP A 3 -51.37 13.88 -2.22
CA ASP A 3 -49.98 14.32 -2.17
C ASP A 3 -49.08 13.42 -1.32
N ASP A 4 -48.61 12.30 -1.87
CA ASP A 4 -47.56 11.51 -1.24
C ASP A 4 -46.26 12.32 -1.25
N ARG A 5 -45.98 12.91 -0.09
CA ARG A 5 -44.76 13.61 0.28
C ARG A 5 -43.61 12.61 0.40
N LEU A 6 -42.59 12.80 -0.42
CA LEU A 6 -41.46 11.89 -0.56
C LEU A 6 -40.18 12.52 -0.05
N ARG A 7 -39.27 11.70 0.48
CA ARG A 7 -37.95 12.14 0.97
C ARG A 7 -36.86 11.33 0.32
N VAL A 8 -35.82 12.02 -0.14
CA VAL A 8 -34.69 11.40 -0.83
C VAL A 8 -33.50 11.33 0.11
N GLY A 9 -32.91 10.15 0.23
CA GLY A 9 -31.61 9.96 0.84
C GLY A 9 -30.60 9.59 -0.23
N ILE A 10 -29.42 10.20 -0.19
CA ILE A 10 -28.31 9.91 -1.11
C ILE A 10 -27.07 9.57 -0.28
N ASP A 11 -26.52 8.39 -0.48
CA ASP A 11 -25.22 8.01 0.03
C ASP A 11 -24.17 8.21 -1.06
N ALA A 12 -23.37 9.27 -0.89
CA ALA A 12 -22.23 9.57 -1.75
C ALA A 12 -20.97 8.99 -1.10
N GLY A 13 -20.82 7.67 -1.19
CA GLY A 13 -19.71 6.89 -0.66
C GLY A 13 -18.40 7.09 -1.41
N ALA A 14 -17.32 6.43 -1.00
CA ALA A 14 -15.98 6.65 -1.57
C ALA A 14 -15.79 6.20 -3.03
N VAL A 15 -16.62 5.27 -3.51
CA VAL A 15 -16.49 4.68 -4.86
C VAL A 15 -17.83 4.63 -5.60
N SER A 16 -18.95 4.75 -4.88
CA SER A 16 -20.30 4.59 -5.44
C SER A 16 -21.30 5.59 -4.88
N LEU A 17 -22.38 5.76 -5.62
CA LEU A 17 -23.56 6.53 -5.25
C LEU A 17 -24.74 5.58 -5.10
N ASN A 18 -25.48 5.75 -4.01
CA ASN A 18 -26.73 5.04 -3.76
C ASN A 18 -27.81 6.06 -3.40
N ALA A 19 -29.04 5.84 -3.83
CA ALA A 19 -30.14 6.73 -3.48
C ALA A 19 -31.42 5.94 -3.22
N VAL A 20 -32.21 6.43 -2.27
CA VAL A 20 -33.54 5.89 -1.97
C VAL A 20 -34.55 7.01 -1.88
N VAL A 21 -35.80 6.67 -2.16
CA VAL A 21 -36.96 7.53 -1.96
C VAL A 21 -37.87 6.85 -0.94
N LEU A 22 -38.16 7.56 0.15
CA LEU A 22 -39.06 7.11 1.20
C LEU A 22 -40.39 7.86 1.13
N ASP A 23 -41.48 7.18 1.48
CA ASP A 23 -42.78 7.80 1.74
C ASP A 23 -42.88 8.37 3.17
N GLU A 24 -44.04 8.92 3.54
CA GLU A 24 -44.31 9.42 4.90
C GLU A 24 -44.32 8.32 5.97
N ALA A 25 -44.62 7.07 5.62
CA ALA A 25 -44.51 5.94 6.53
C ALA A 25 -43.03 5.54 6.77
N GLY A 26 -42.13 5.97 5.88
CA GLY A 26 -40.71 5.62 5.87
C GLY A 26 -40.41 4.39 5.03
N SER A 27 -41.39 3.87 4.28
CA SER A 27 -41.19 2.72 3.40
C SER A 27 -40.41 3.14 2.15
N VAL A 28 -39.51 2.27 1.69
CA VAL A 28 -38.75 2.49 0.45
C VAL A 28 -39.66 2.31 -0.75
N VAL A 29 -40.00 3.40 -1.44
CA VAL A 29 -40.82 3.36 -2.66
C VAL A 29 -39.96 3.23 -3.92
N TYR A 30 -38.68 3.58 -3.83
CA TYR A 30 -37.71 3.39 -4.90
C TYR A 30 -36.28 3.37 -4.35
N GLU A 31 -35.49 2.46 -4.89
CA GLU A 31 -34.04 2.40 -4.74
C GLU A 31 -33.42 2.63 -6.12
N ALA A 32 -32.53 3.61 -6.22
CA ALA A 32 -31.74 3.83 -7.42
C ALA A 32 -30.70 2.71 -7.57
N PRO A 33 -30.43 2.24 -8.79
CA PRO A 33 -29.39 1.23 -9.01
C PRO A 33 -28.05 1.68 -8.44
N TYR A 34 -27.32 0.74 -7.80
CA TYR A 34 -25.94 0.95 -7.37
C TYR A 34 -25.10 1.41 -8.57
N ARG A 35 -24.45 2.59 -8.47
CA ARG A 35 -23.60 3.14 -9.53
C ARG A 35 -22.24 3.55 -8.97
N ARG A 36 -21.17 3.22 -9.68
CA ARG A 36 -19.82 3.70 -9.35
C ARG A 36 -19.63 5.09 -9.93
N HIS A 37 -19.14 6.06 -9.16
CA HIS A 37 -18.97 7.43 -9.67
C HIS A 37 -17.61 7.66 -10.36
N MET A 38 -16.62 6.78 -10.14
CA MET A 38 -15.29 6.86 -10.77
C MET A 38 -14.58 8.22 -10.61
N GLY A 39 -14.88 8.95 -9.54
CA GLY A 39 -14.39 10.32 -9.29
C GLY A 39 -15.35 11.45 -9.70
N ARG A 40 -16.42 11.16 -10.44
CA ARG A 40 -17.45 12.11 -10.90
C ARG A 40 -18.66 12.15 -9.99
N VAL A 41 -18.43 12.51 -8.73
CA VAL A 41 -19.48 12.48 -7.68
C VAL A 41 -20.59 13.47 -8.01
N GLU A 42 -20.22 14.71 -8.34
CA GLU A 42 -21.13 15.83 -8.55
C GLU A 42 -22.05 15.57 -9.76
N GLU A 43 -21.49 15.17 -10.91
CA GLU A 43 -22.23 14.75 -12.11
C GLU A 43 -23.19 13.58 -11.79
N GLY A 44 -22.70 12.57 -11.04
CA GLY A 44 -23.49 11.40 -10.69
C GLY A 44 -24.67 11.73 -9.76
N VAL A 45 -24.47 12.61 -8.78
CA VAL A 45 -25.56 13.06 -7.88
C VAL A 45 -26.57 13.90 -8.65
N ALA A 46 -26.13 14.78 -9.54
CA ALA A 46 -27.02 15.56 -10.40
C ALA A 46 -27.88 14.64 -11.28
N ALA A 47 -27.28 13.63 -11.91
CA ALA A 47 -27.99 12.65 -12.72
C ALA A 47 -29.02 11.86 -11.89
N LEU A 48 -28.68 11.43 -10.67
CA LEU A 48 -29.61 10.76 -9.76
C LEU A 48 -30.81 11.64 -9.39
N LEU A 49 -30.57 12.92 -9.09
CA LEU A 49 -31.64 13.85 -8.77
C LEU A 49 -32.56 14.11 -9.98
N ARG A 50 -32.00 14.26 -11.18
CA ARG A 50 -32.78 14.39 -12.42
C ARG A 50 -33.65 13.16 -12.66
N GLU A 51 -33.11 11.95 -12.46
CA GLU A 51 -33.86 10.69 -12.56
C GLU A 51 -35.03 10.64 -11.57
N ILE A 52 -34.76 10.95 -10.30
CA ILE A 52 -35.78 10.94 -9.23
C ILE A 52 -36.86 12.00 -9.50
N TYR A 53 -36.49 13.22 -9.87
CA TYR A 53 -37.43 14.29 -10.17
C TYR A 53 -38.25 14.00 -11.43
N GLY A 54 -37.65 13.40 -12.45
CA GLY A 54 -38.37 12.94 -13.64
C GLY A 54 -39.39 11.85 -13.32
N ARG A 55 -39.07 10.95 -12.38
CA ARG A 55 -39.94 9.82 -11.98
C ARG A 55 -41.09 10.22 -11.06
N PHE A 56 -40.83 11.06 -10.06
CA PHE A 56 -41.79 11.34 -8.99
C PHE A 56 -42.38 12.76 -9.04
N GLY A 57 -41.82 13.64 -9.87
CA GLY A 57 -42.14 15.06 -9.89
C GLY A 57 -41.41 15.81 -8.77
N ARG A 58 -40.81 16.95 -9.11
CA ARG A 58 -40.05 17.79 -8.17
C ARG A 58 -40.88 18.23 -6.97
N ASP A 59 -42.18 18.45 -7.15
CA ASP A 59 -43.04 19.01 -6.10
C ASP A 59 -43.38 18.04 -4.97
N ARG A 60 -43.34 16.73 -5.26
CA ARG A 60 -43.56 15.68 -4.26
C ARG A 60 -42.35 15.44 -3.37
N ILE A 61 -41.15 15.88 -3.79
CA ILE A 61 -39.94 15.74 -2.99
C ILE A 61 -39.88 16.86 -1.94
N VAL A 62 -40.03 16.47 -0.68
CA VAL A 62 -40.00 17.35 0.49
C VAL A 62 -38.59 17.65 0.94
N SER A 63 -37.71 16.65 0.88
CA SER A 63 -36.33 16.78 1.34
C SER A 63 -35.38 15.92 0.53
N VAL A 64 -34.14 16.39 0.43
CA VAL A 64 -32.97 15.65 -0.08
C VAL A 64 -31.90 15.72 0.99
N SER A 65 -31.35 14.57 1.39
CA SER A 65 -30.34 14.49 2.44
C SER A 65 -29.19 13.61 2.00
N LEU A 66 -27.97 13.96 2.44
CA LEU A 66 -26.75 13.27 2.03
C LEU A 66 -26.07 12.59 3.21
N THR A 67 -25.37 11.50 2.89
CA THR A 67 -24.41 10.82 3.77
C THR A 67 -23.20 10.37 2.93
N GLY A 68 -22.24 9.71 3.58
CA GLY A 68 -21.05 9.16 2.93
C GLY A 68 -19.88 10.15 2.84
N ASN A 69 -18.77 9.66 2.30
CA ASN A 69 -17.48 10.36 2.27
C ASN A 69 -17.46 11.63 1.41
N HIS A 70 -18.12 11.59 0.25
CA HIS A 70 -18.22 12.75 -0.62
C HIS A 70 -19.47 13.60 -0.33
N GLY A 71 -20.44 13.04 0.40
CA GLY A 71 -21.69 13.71 0.74
C GLY A 71 -21.50 14.97 1.58
N ARG A 72 -20.48 15.03 2.46
CA ARG A 72 -20.28 16.16 3.38
C ARG A 72 -20.00 17.48 2.66
N ASN A 73 -19.01 17.48 1.78
CA ASN A 73 -18.60 18.69 1.06
C ASN A 73 -19.72 19.15 0.11
N LEU A 74 -20.38 18.19 -0.53
CA LEU A 74 -21.50 18.48 -1.41
C LEU A 74 -22.69 19.06 -0.62
N ALA A 75 -23.00 18.48 0.53
CA ALA A 75 -24.07 18.96 1.39
C ALA A 75 -23.82 20.38 1.91
N GLN A 76 -22.58 20.68 2.33
CA GLN A 76 -22.17 22.03 2.73
C GLN A 76 -22.30 23.04 1.58
N SER A 77 -21.91 22.65 0.36
CA SER A 77 -21.95 23.53 -0.81
C SER A 77 -23.39 23.80 -1.30
N LEU A 78 -24.28 22.83 -1.09
CA LEU A 78 -25.68 22.89 -1.51
C LEU A 78 -26.63 23.38 -0.40
N ASP A 79 -26.13 23.60 0.82
CA ASP A 79 -26.91 23.92 2.02
C ASP A 79 -28.03 22.90 2.28
N VAL A 80 -27.64 21.63 2.37
CA VAL A 80 -28.56 20.51 2.60
C VAL A 80 -28.12 19.62 3.76
N PRO A 81 -29.05 18.87 4.39
CA PRO A 81 -28.72 18.03 5.52
C PRO A 81 -27.66 16.98 5.19
N TYR A 82 -26.68 16.89 6.08
CA TYR A 82 -25.68 15.85 6.11
C TYR A 82 -25.72 15.12 7.44
N GLU A 83 -25.62 13.80 7.40
CA GLU A 83 -25.43 12.99 8.59
C GLU A 83 -24.25 12.03 8.37
N PHE A 84 -23.56 11.68 9.46
CA PHE A 84 -22.42 10.77 9.37
C PHE A 84 -22.85 9.36 8.97
N GLU A 85 -22.06 8.74 8.10
CA GLU A 85 -22.32 7.40 7.57
C GLU A 85 -22.61 6.38 8.67
N THR A 86 -21.78 6.34 9.72
CA THR A 86 -21.96 5.45 10.88
C THR A 86 -23.36 5.56 11.50
N ILE A 87 -23.88 6.78 11.68
CA ILE A 87 -25.21 7.00 12.27
C ILE A 87 -26.28 6.56 11.27
N THR A 88 -26.18 6.99 10.02
CA THR A 88 -27.18 6.64 9.00
C THR A 88 -27.24 5.14 8.72
N GLN A 89 -26.11 4.43 8.76
CA GLN A 89 -26.09 2.98 8.60
C GLN A 89 -26.78 2.26 9.76
N VAL A 90 -26.60 2.72 11.00
CA VAL A 90 -27.34 2.18 12.16
C VAL A 90 -28.83 2.41 12.01
N LEU A 91 -29.25 3.64 11.69
CA LEU A 91 -30.66 3.99 11.52
C LEU A 91 -31.34 3.19 10.41
N GLY A 92 -30.70 3.10 9.23
CA GLY A 92 -31.21 2.31 8.12
C GLY A 92 -31.27 0.81 8.45
N ALA A 93 -30.26 0.28 9.15
CA ALA A 93 -30.22 -1.13 9.54
C ALA A 93 -31.33 -1.48 10.53
N LEU A 94 -31.55 -0.63 11.54
CA LEU A 94 -32.65 -0.79 12.50
C LEU A 94 -34.02 -0.63 11.85
N HIS A 95 -34.13 0.21 10.82
CA HIS A 95 -35.37 0.33 10.06
C HIS A 95 -35.70 -0.96 9.28
N VAL A 96 -34.71 -1.56 8.63
CA VAL A 96 -34.89 -2.81 7.87
C VAL A 96 -34.98 -4.04 8.78
N ARG A 97 -34.29 -4.01 9.93
CA ARG A 97 -34.29 -5.06 10.93
C ARG A 97 -34.22 -4.48 12.35
N PRO A 98 -35.37 -4.28 13.02
CA PRO A 98 -35.42 -3.62 14.32
C PRO A 98 -34.63 -4.28 15.45
N ASP A 99 -34.40 -5.59 15.39
CA ASP A 99 -33.69 -6.35 16.42
C ASP A 99 -32.20 -6.58 16.11
N VAL A 100 -31.64 -5.95 15.07
CA VAL A 100 -30.24 -6.14 14.67
C VAL A 100 -29.28 -5.81 15.81
N ARG A 101 -28.28 -6.69 16.00
CA ARG A 101 -27.26 -6.56 17.04
C ARG A 101 -25.87 -6.25 16.49
N THR A 102 -25.60 -6.67 15.26
CA THR A 102 -24.30 -6.44 14.62
C THR A 102 -24.48 -6.04 13.16
N ILE A 103 -23.76 -5.01 12.71
CA ILE A 103 -23.67 -4.60 11.32
C ILE A 103 -22.22 -4.72 10.90
N ILE A 104 -21.97 -5.58 9.91
CA ILE A 104 -20.73 -5.62 9.14
C ILE A 104 -20.99 -4.75 7.91
N SER A 105 -20.32 -3.61 7.82
CA SER A 105 -20.38 -2.71 6.67
C SER A 105 -19.08 -2.81 5.89
N MET A 106 -19.15 -3.16 4.61
CA MET A 106 -17.98 -3.14 3.74
C MET A 106 -18.29 -2.52 2.38
N GLY A 107 -17.79 -1.31 2.19
CA GLY A 107 -17.81 -0.56 0.94
C GLY A 107 -16.51 -0.66 0.15
N GLY A 108 -16.33 0.29 -0.77
CA GLY A 108 -15.14 0.39 -1.62
C GLY A 108 -13.89 0.68 -0.79
N GLN A 109 -13.86 1.80 -0.07
CA GLN A 109 -12.70 2.20 0.74
C GLN A 109 -12.96 2.11 2.25
N ASP A 110 -14.23 2.03 2.64
CA ASP A 110 -14.68 2.09 4.02
C ASP A 110 -15.21 0.75 4.46
N THR A 111 -14.75 0.27 5.62
CA THR A 111 -15.32 -0.86 6.32
C THR A 111 -15.54 -0.51 7.78
N ALA A 112 -16.65 -1.00 8.33
CA ALA A 112 -17.02 -0.74 9.70
C ALA A 112 -17.67 -1.96 10.34
N LEU A 113 -17.40 -2.15 11.62
CA LEU A 113 -18.17 -3.00 12.51
C LEU A 113 -18.96 -2.10 13.45
N LEU A 114 -20.27 -2.32 13.53
CA LEU A 114 -21.18 -1.60 14.43
C LEU A 114 -21.90 -2.64 15.31
N GLN A 115 -21.85 -2.49 16.62
CA GLN A 115 -22.55 -3.36 17.57
C GLN A 115 -23.58 -2.56 18.35
N ILE A 116 -24.80 -3.08 18.38
CA ILE A 116 -25.97 -2.41 18.93
C ILE A 116 -26.48 -3.18 20.13
N ARG A 117 -26.58 -2.48 21.27
CA ARG A 117 -27.25 -2.99 22.45
C ARG A 117 -28.69 -2.46 22.46
N HIS A 118 -29.63 -3.33 22.78
CA HIS A 118 -31.03 -2.98 23.00
C HIS A 118 -31.32 -3.05 24.49
N ASP A 119 -32.05 -2.05 24.98
CA ASP A 119 -32.51 -1.94 26.36
C ASP A 119 -34.04 -1.66 26.39
N GLU A 120 -34.61 -1.47 27.58
CA GLU A 120 -36.04 -1.19 27.73
C GLU A 120 -36.47 0.16 27.14
N GLY A 121 -35.53 1.07 26.86
CA GLY A 121 -35.76 2.41 26.32
C GLY A 121 -35.49 2.56 24.81
N GLY A 122 -34.91 1.54 24.16
CA GLY A 122 -34.59 1.54 22.74
C GLY A 122 -33.28 0.82 22.43
N TRP A 123 -32.40 1.50 21.71
CA TRP A 123 -31.12 0.97 21.28
C TRP A 123 -29.99 1.97 21.50
N GLU A 124 -28.78 1.47 21.70
CA GLU A 124 -27.56 2.26 21.72
C GLU A 124 -26.47 1.61 20.84
N LEU A 125 -25.62 2.44 20.25
CA LEU A 125 -24.41 1.97 19.57
C LEU A 125 -23.33 1.70 20.64
N GLU A 126 -23.27 0.45 21.11
CA GLU A 126 -22.33 0.01 22.15
C GLU A 126 -20.88 0.07 21.69
N TYR A 127 -20.63 -0.26 20.42
CA TYR A 127 -19.29 -0.28 19.87
C TYR A 127 -19.32 0.01 18.37
N PHE A 128 -18.31 0.74 17.91
CA PHE A 128 -17.99 0.82 16.51
C PHE A 128 -16.48 0.79 16.28
N ASN A 129 -16.07 0.25 15.14
CA ASN A 129 -14.70 0.30 14.66
C ASN A 129 -14.70 0.42 13.15
N THR A 130 -13.79 1.20 12.59
CA THR A 130 -13.65 1.40 11.15
C THR A 130 -12.22 1.11 10.71
N ASN A 131 -12.01 0.82 9.43
CA ASN A 131 -10.65 0.70 8.92
C ASN A 131 -9.91 2.04 9.00
N GLY A 132 -8.61 1.98 9.23
CA GLY A 132 -7.71 3.11 9.02
C GLY A 132 -7.50 3.40 7.53
N PRO A 133 -6.49 4.23 7.16
CA PRO A 133 -6.19 4.60 5.78
C PRO A 133 -5.49 3.47 5.01
N CYS A 134 -6.10 2.29 4.96
CA CYS A 134 -5.62 1.06 4.35
C CYS A 134 -6.75 0.39 3.55
N ALA A 135 -6.45 0.02 2.30
CA ALA A 135 -7.39 -0.68 1.45
C ALA A 135 -7.50 -2.18 1.78
N SER A 136 -6.50 -2.78 2.43
CA SER A 136 -6.57 -4.20 2.81
C SER A 136 -7.80 -4.46 3.69
N GLY A 137 -8.66 -5.39 3.30
CA GLY A 137 -9.93 -5.63 3.99
C GLY A 137 -11.11 -4.81 3.45
N THR A 138 -10.99 -4.16 2.28
CA THR A 138 -12.04 -3.33 1.64
C THR A 138 -12.40 -3.85 0.25
N GLY A 139 -13.44 -3.30 -0.38
CA GLY A 139 -13.79 -3.61 -1.78
C GLY A 139 -12.70 -3.20 -2.77
N SER A 140 -12.08 -2.03 -2.59
CA SER A 140 -11.03 -1.52 -3.46
C SER A 140 -9.77 -2.39 -3.47
N PHE A 141 -9.50 -3.14 -2.40
CA PHE A 141 -8.44 -4.16 -2.41
C PHE A 141 -8.71 -5.26 -3.44
N LEU A 142 -9.94 -5.78 -3.45
CA LEU A 142 -10.37 -6.81 -4.40
C LEU A 142 -10.44 -6.26 -5.81
N ASP A 143 -10.97 -5.05 -6.00
CA ASP A 143 -11.01 -4.40 -7.31
C ASP A 143 -9.62 -4.31 -7.94
N GLN A 144 -8.63 -3.90 -7.13
CA GLN A 144 -7.26 -3.79 -7.63
C GLN A 144 -6.66 -5.17 -7.96
N GLN A 145 -6.98 -6.23 -7.21
CA GLN A 145 -6.51 -7.58 -7.54
C GLN A 145 -7.21 -8.15 -8.77
N ALA A 146 -8.50 -7.89 -8.94
CA ALA A 146 -9.26 -8.29 -10.10
C ALA A 146 -8.71 -7.63 -11.37
N GLN A 147 -8.46 -6.32 -11.33
CA GLN A 147 -7.87 -5.60 -12.47
C GLN A 147 -6.49 -6.17 -12.86
N ARG A 148 -5.69 -6.61 -11.89
CA ARG A 148 -4.38 -7.23 -12.15
C ARG A 148 -4.49 -8.62 -12.77
N LEU A 149 -5.49 -9.40 -12.37
CA LEU A 149 -5.73 -10.74 -12.90
C LEU A 149 -6.52 -10.71 -14.21
N ALA A 150 -7.10 -9.57 -14.59
CA ALA A 150 -7.82 -9.38 -15.84
C ALA A 150 -6.96 -9.79 -17.05
N THR A 151 -5.67 -9.44 -17.09
CA THR A 151 -4.76 -9.85 -18.18
C THR A 151 -4.55 -11.36 -18.27
N SER A 152 -4.83 -12.11 -17.21
CA SER A 152 -4.81 -13.58 -17.22
C SER A 152 -6.19 -14.18 -17.53
N MET A 153 -7.25 -13.37 -17.51
CA MET A 153 -8.63 -13.77 -17.80
C MET A 153 -9.04 -13.43 -19.25
N TYR A 154 -8.41 -12.41 -19.85
CA TYR A 154 -8.73 -11.89 -21.18
C TYR A 154 -7.46 -11.80 -22.05
N THR A 155 -7.62 -11.88 -23.37
CA THR A 155 -6.56 -11.66 -24.36
C THR A 155 -6.30 -10.16 -24.58
N GLU A 156 -5.09 -9.77 -25.02
CA GLU A 156 -4.53 -8.38 -25.01
C GLU A 156 -5.30 -7.28 -25.78
N GLU A 157 -6.47 -7.55 -26.38
CA GLU A 157 -7.14 -6.63 -27.32
C GLU A 157 -8.24 -5.73 -26.71
N ASP A 158 -8.48 -5.73 -25.40
CA ASP A 158 -9.57 -4.97 -24.79
C ASP A 158 -9.10 -3.68 -24.07
N GLN A 159 -9.43 -2.51 -24.64
CA GLN A 159 -9.28 -1.20 -23.97
C GLN A 159 -10.36 -1.00 -22.90
N VAL A 160 -9.93 -0.73 -21.66
CA VAL A 160 -10.77 -0.60 -20.44
C VAL A 160 -11.82 0.51 -20.57
N SER A 161 -13.06 0.13 -20.90
CA SER A 161 -14.26 0.96 -20.72
C SER A 161 -14.93 0.71 -19.35
N GLU A 162 -15.90 1.55 -18.97
CA GLU A 162 -16.69 1.37 -17.74
C GLU A 162 -17.38 0.00 -17.69
N GLU A 163 -18.01 -0.40 -18.81
CA GLU A 163 -18.65 -1.72 -18.97
C GLU A 163 -17.65 -2.87 -18.83
N GLN A 164 -16.38 -2.66 -19.19
CA GLN A 164 -15.34 -3.68 -19.01
C GLN A 164 -14.94 -3.85 -17.54
N THR A 165 -14.90 -2.79 -16.73
CA THR A 165 -14.53 -2.92 -15.30
C THR A 165 -15.56 -3.74 -14.53
N ASP A 166 -16.84 -3.46 -14.72
CA ASP A 166 -17.91 -4.22 -14.06
C ASP A 166 -18.01 -5.66 -14.59
N ARG A 167 -17.68 -5.88 -15.87
CA ARG A 167 -17.55 -7.23 -16.45
C ARG A 167 -16.39 -8.00 -15.81
N VAL A 168 -15.21 -7.38 -15.72
CA VAL A 168 -14.02 -7.98 -15.09
C VAL A 168 -14.32 -8.43 -13.67
N LEU A 169 -14.96 -7.57 -12.87
CA LEU A 169 -15.31 -7.91 -11.48
C LEU A 169 -16.32 -9.05 -11.40
N ARG A 170 -17.32 -9.05 -12.28
CA ARG A 170 -18.34 -10.11 -12.32
C ARG A 170 -17.71 -11.46 -12.69
N ASP A 171 -16.89 -11.49 -13.74
CA ASP A 171 -16.19 -12.70 -14.18
C ASP A 171 -15.19 -13.18 -13.13
N PHE A 172 -14.52 -12.26 -12.43
CA PHE A 172 -13.62 -12.55 -11.32
C PHE A 172 -14.35 -13.28 -10.20
N ILE A 173 -15.49 -12.75 -9.75
CA ILE A 173 -16.33 -13.38 -8.71
C ILE A 173 -16.83 -14.75 -9.18
N GLN A 174 -17.34 -14.87 -10.40
CA GLN A 174 -17.86 -16.12 -10.94
C GLN A 174 -16.78 -17.20 -11.08
N LEU A 175 -15.56 -16.82 -11.46
CA LEU A 175 -14.44 -17.74 -11.55
C LEU A 175 -14.06 -18.28 -10.17
N GLY A 176 -13.93 -17.41 -9.16
CA GLY A 176 -13.61 -17.85 -7.80
C GLY A 176 -14.69 -18.73 -7.17
N LEU A 177 -15.97 -18.52 -7.50
CA LEU A 177 -17.08 -19.37 -7.03
C LEU A 177 -16.99 -20.83 -7.51
N LYS A 178 -16.25 -21.10 -8.62
CA LYS A 178 -16.02 -22.47 -9.11
C LYS A 178 -15.03 -23.25 -8.24
N SER A 179 -14.20 -22.56 -7.46
CA SER A 179 -13.22 -23.21 -6.59
C SER A 179 -13.88 -23.86 -5.37
N ARG A 180 -13.33 -25.01 -4.99
CA ARG A 180 -13.65 -25.74 -3.74
C ARG A 180 -12.51 -25.71 -2.73
N SER A 181 -11.34 -25.20 -3.12
CA SER A 181 -10.12 -25.24 -2.32
C SER A 181 -9.36 -23.92 -2.48
N PRO A 182 -9.49 -22.98 -1.54
CA PRO A 182 -8.85 -21.68 -1.67
C PRO A 182 -7.32 -21.82 -1.57
N ALA A 183 -6.59 -21.16 -2.46
CA ALA A 183 -5.14 -21.01 -2.31
C ALA A 183 -4.83 -20.12 -1.11
N ASN A 184 -3.68 -20.34 -0.45
CA ASN A 184 -3.26 -19.49 0.66
C ASN A 184 -2.59 -18.22 0.13
N VAL A 185 -3.37 -17.16 -0.07
CA VAL A 185 -2.89 -15.87 -0.59
C VAL A 185 -2.66 -14.86 0.53
N ALA A 186 -1.47 -14.28 0.58
CA ALA A 186 -1.13 -13.22 1.52
C ALA A 186 -1.84 -11.91 1.16
N CYS A 187 -2.86 -11.52 1.95
CA CYS A 187 -3.71 -10.36 1.66
C CYS A 187 -3.37 -9.08 2.47
N ARG A 188 -2.21 -9.00 3.13
CA ARG A 188 -1.90 -7.90 4.10
C ARG A 188 -1.81 -6.51 3.46
N CYS A 189 -1.38 -6.43 2.21
CA CYS A 189 -1.21 -5.20 1.45
C CYS A 189 -1.19 -5.56 -0.04
N THR A 190 -1.81 -4.71 -0.87
CA THR A 190 -1.99 -5.02 -2.29
C THR A 190 -0.68 -5.27 -3.02
N VAL A 191 0.40 -4.56 -2.68
CA VAL A 191 1.72 -4.75 -3.31
C VAL A 191 2.28 -6.15 -3.03
N PHE A 192 2.15 -6.64 -1.79
CA PHE A 192 2.61 -7.98 -1.42
C PHE A 192 1.73 -9.06 -2.03
N THR A 193 0.42 -8.84 -2.04
CA THR A 193 -0.55 -9.74 -2.67
C THR A 193 -0.23 -9.96 -4.14
N LYS A 194 0.18 -8.91 -4.88
CA LYS A 194 0.64 -9.05 -6.28
C LYS A 194 1.77 -10.05 -6.42
N SER A 195 2.84 -9.87 -5.66
CA SER A 195 4.01 -10.75 -5.74
C SER A 195 3.68 -12.19 -5.39
N ASP A 196 2.82 -12.39 -4.38
CA ASP A 196 2.39 -13.72 -3.96
C ASP A 196 1.51 -14.40 -5.01
N MET A 197 0.55 -13.68 -5.61
CA MET A 197 -0.27 -14.19 -6.72
C MET A 197 0.57 -14.61 -7.92
N ILE A 198 1.53 -13.77 -8.35
CA ILE A 198 2.43 -14.12 -9.47
C ILE A 198 3.22 -15.39 -9.15
N HIS A 199 3.68 -15.54 -7.91
CA HIS A 199 4.39 -16.75 -7.48
C HIS A 199 3.50 -17.99 -7.49
N LEU A 200 2.24 -17.88 -7.05
CA LEU A 200 1.26 -18.97 -7.12
C LEU A 200 0.93 -19.33 -8.57
N GLN A 201 0.72 -18.35 -9.45
CA GLN A 201 0.51 -18.58 -10.88
C GLN A 201 1.70 -19.31 -11.52
N ASN A 202 2.94 -18.90 -11.21
CA ASN A 202 4.16 -19.55 -11.70
C ASN A 202 4.33 -20.99 -11.18
N LYS A 203 3.66 -21.35 -10.08
CA LYS A 203 3.61 -22.73 -9.56
C LYS A 203 2.50 -23.57 -10.20
N GLY A 204 1.68 -23.00 -11.07
CA GLY A 204 0.55 -23.68 -11.68
C GLY A 204 -0.69 -23.76 -10.80
N GLU A 205 -0.78 -22.93 -9.74
CA GLU A 205 -2.02 -22.81 -8.98
C GLU A 205 -3.14 -22.28 -9.87
N LYS A 206 -4.33 -22.84 -9.74
CA LYS A 206 -5.47 -22.47 -10.59
C LYS A 206 -5.95 -21.06 -10.23
N LEU A 207 -6.37 -20.31 -11.24
CA LEU A 207 -6.80 -18.93 -11.06
C LEU A 207 -8.03 -18.85 -10.14
N GLU A 208 -9.00 -19.75 -10.28
CA GLU A 208 -10.17 -19.84 -9.39
C GLU A 208 -9.79 -20.05 -7.91
N ASP A 209 -8.74 -20.83 -7.64
CA ASP A 209 -8.27 -21.12 -6.28
C ASP A 209 -7.58 -19.90 -5.68
N ILE A 210 -6.80 -19.16 -6.49
CA ILE A 210 -6.20 -17.88 -6.10
C ILE A 210 -7.29 -16.85 -5.78
N ILE A 211 -8.30 -16.73 -6.63
CA ILE A 211 -9.40 -15.77 -6.44
C ILE A 211 -10.19 -16.09 -5.18
N TYR A 212 -10.52 -17.36 -4.94
CA TYR A 212 -11.17 -17.74 -3.70
C TYR A 212 -10.27 -17.46 -2.48
N GLY A 213 -8.98 -17.77 -2.59
CA GLY A 213 -7.96 -17.42 -1.60
C GLY A 213 -7.90 -15.93 -1.25
N LEU A 214 -8.04 -15.05 -2.23
CA LEU A 214 -8.10 -13.60 -2.02
C LEU A 214 -9.30 -13.18 -1.17
N HIS A 215 -10.48 -13.72 -1.44
CA HIS A 215 -11.70 -13.38 -0.69
C HIS A 215 -11.64 -13.91 0.75
N VAL A 216 -11.09 -15.12 0.95
CA VAL A 216 -10.81 -15.68 2.28
C VAL A 216 -9.80 -14.81 3.03
N GLY A 217 -8.72 -14.40 2.37
CA GLY A 217 -7.72 -13.51 2.97
C GLY A 217 -8.28 -12.13 3.31
N ASN A 218 -9.16 -11.58 2.45
CA ASN A 218 -9.84 -10.31 2.68
C ASN A 218 -10.78 -10.37 3.90
N ALA A 219 -11.59 -11.44 4.01
CA ALA A 219 -12.43 -11.68 5.20
C ALA A 219 -11.58 -11.84 6.47
N ARG A 220 -10.48 -12.61 6.39
CA ARG A 220 -9.56 -12.80 7.51
C ARG A 220 -8.94 -11.50 7.98
N ASN A 221 -8.59 -10.60 7.06
CA ASN A 221 -8.09 -9.27 7.42
C ASN A 221 -9.15 -8.42 8.12
N TYR A 222 -10.40 -8.43 7.64
CA TYR A 222 -11.48 -7.74 8.32
C TYR A 222 -11.65 -8.27 9.76
N ILE A 223 -11.62 -9.59 9.94
CA ILE A 223 -11.72 -10.19 11.27
C ILE A 223 -10.54 -9.79 12.15
N SER A 224 -9.30 -9.86 11.67
CA SER A 224 -8.13 -9.55 12.49
C SER A 224 -8.00 -8.06 12.85
N THR A 225 -8.46 -7.16 11.97
CA THR A 225 -8.25 -5.70 12.13
C THR A 225 -9.47 -4.97 12.67
N ILE A 226 -10.68 -5.33 12.24
CA ILE A 226 -11.93 -4.64 12.59
C ILE A 226 -12.64 -5.34 13.74
N VAL A 227 -12.86 -6.66 13.63
CA VAL A 227 -13.49 -7.46 14.70
C VAL A 227 -12.53 -7.64 15.88
N SER A 228 -11.25 -7.88 15.58
CA SER A 228 -10.18 -8.09 16.56
C SER A 228 -10.55 -9.19 17.57
N ASN A 229 -10.72 -8.84 18.85
CA ASN A 229 -11.07 -9.76 19.93
C ASN A 229 -12.56 -9.72 20.33
N ARG A 230 -13.42 -9.11 19.51
CA ARG A 230 -14.86 -8.96 19.81
C ARG A 230 -15.66 -10.21 19.48
N THR A 231 -16.67 -10.47 20.31
CA THR A 231 -17.72 -11.44 20.01
C THR A 231 -18.86 -10.72 19.29
N LEU A 232 -19.31 -11.26 18.15
CA LEU A 232 -20.39 -10.68 17.37
C LEU A 232 -21.72 -11.34 17.72
N ALA A 233 -22.74 -10.54 17.99
CA ALA A 233 -24.08 -11.01 18.36
C ALA A 233 -25.02 -11.03 17.14
N THR A 234 -25.95 -11.97 17.12
CA THR A 234 -27.01 -12.09 16.11
C THR A 234 -28.30 -11.39 16.57
N PRO A 235 -29.16 -10.93 15.64
CA PRO A 235 -29.02 -10.95 14.18
C PRO A 235 -27.91 -10.04 13.65
N MET A 236 -27.20 -10.51 12.62
CA MET A 236 -26.08 -9.81 11.99
C MET A 236 -26.36 -9.48 10.54
N LEU A 237 -26.15 -8.21 10.16
CA LEU A 237 -26.33 -7.74 8.79
C LEU A 237 -24.98 -7.52 8.10
N PHE A 238 -24.92 -7.87 6.81
CA PHE A 238 -23.82 -7.51 5.91
C PHE A 238 -24.28 -6.48 4.88
N VAL A 239 -23.74 -5.26 4.95
CA VAL A 239 -24.16 -4.09 4.18
C VAL A 239 -22.97 -3.47 3.45
N GLY A 240 -23.25 -2.54 2.54
CA GLY A 240 -22.26 -1.88 1.68
C GLY A 240 -21.99 -2.65 0.37
N GLY A 241 -21.19 -2.08 -0.53
CA GLY A 241 -21.00 -2.61 -1.89
C GLY A 241 -20.53 -4.08 -1.96
N LEU A 242 -19.75 -4.57 -0.98
CA LEU A 242 -19.32 -5.97 -0.95
C LEU A 242 -20.41 -6.96 -0.58
N SER A 243 -21.58 -6.50 -0.11
CA SER A 243 -22.75 -7.37 0.06
C SER A 243 -23.25 -7.94 -1.28
N LEU A 244 -22.96 -7.27 -2.40
CA LEU A 244 -23.27 -7.74 -3.76
C LEU A 244 -22.25 -8.77 -4.28
N ASN A 245 -21.08 -8.89 -3.63
CA ASN A 245 -20.07 -9.87 -4.02
C ASN A 245 -20.40 -11.23 -3.39
N ALA A 246 -21.05 -12.11 -4.18
CA ALA A 246 -21.48 -13.43 -3.72
C ALA A 246 -20.35 -14.31 -3.16
N LEU A 247 -19.11 -14.17 -3.66
CA LEU A 247 -17.96 -14.91 -3.16
C LEU A 247 -17.50 -14.35 -1.80
N GLN A 248 -17.48 -13.03 -1.63
CA GLN A 248 -17.20 -12.42 -0.34
C GLN A 248 -18.27 -12.79 0.70
N VAL A 249 -19.55 -12.73 0.34
CA VAL A 249 -20.67 -13.16 1.21
C VAL A 249 -20.49 -14.62 1.62
N LYS A 250 -20.15 -15.52 0.67
CA LYS A 250 -19.85 -16.93 0.96
C LYS A 250 -18.73 -17.05 2.01
N THR A 251 -17.60 -16.36 1.82
CA THR A 251 -16.47 -16.43 2.76
C THR A 251 -16.81 -15.89 4.14
N PHE A 252 -17.60 -14.83 4.25
CA PHE A 252 -18.03 -14.33 5.55
C PHE A 252 -19.00 -15.29 6.24
N LYS A 253 -19.87 -15.98 5.50
CA LYS A 253 -20.75 -17.01 6.05
C LYS A 253 -20.01 -18.23 6.58
N GLU A 254 -18.81 -18.52 6.08
CA GLU A 254 -17.95 -19.56 6.66
C GLU A 254 -17.49 -19.19 8.08
N TYR A 255 -17.32 -17.90 8.38
CA TYR A 255 -17.00 -17.40 9.72
C TYR A 255 -18.24 -17.12 10.58
N PHE A 256 -19.31 -16.62 9.96
CA PHE A 256 -20.55 -16.20 10.61
C PHE A 256 -21.76 -16.83 9.89
N PRO A 257 -22.14 -18.07 10.21
CA PRO A 257 -23.20 -18.80 9.49
C PRO A 257 -24.56 -18.09 9.46
N GLU A 258 -24.88 -17.33 10.50
CA GLU A 258 -26.13 -16.56 10.65
C GLU A 258 -26.07 -15.16 10.01
N LEU A 259 -25.05 -14.86 9.21
CA LEU A 259 -24.92 -13.57 8.53
C LEU A 259 -26.00 -13.39 7.46
N LEU A 260 -26.67 -12.23 7.50
CA LEU A 260 -27.78 -11.90 6.62
C LEU A 260 -27.42 -10.71 5.75
N VAL A 261 -27.68 -10.81 4.44
CA VAL A 261 -27.64 -9.65 3.54
C VAL A 261 -29.06 -9.10 3.47
N PRO A 262 -29.36 -7.91 4.01
CA PRO A 262 -30.71 -7.36 4.02
C PRO A 262 -31.13 -6.89 2.61
N PRO A 263 -32.43 -6.67 2.36
CA PRO A 263 -32.86 -5.86 1.22
C PRO A 263 -32.23 -4.47 1.31
N TYR A 264 -31.99 -3.83 0.17
CA TYR A 264 -31.36 -2.50 0.09
C TYR A 264 -29.97 -2.44 0.74
N SER A 265 -29.24 -3.56 0.80
CA SER A 265 -27.97 -3.67 1.54
C SER A 265 -26.89 -2.65 1.13
N THR A 266 -26.93 -2.12 -0.08
CA THR A 266 -26.03 -1.04 -0.54
C THR A 266 -26.53 0.36 -0.20
N SER A 267 -27.80 0.50 0.16
CA SER A 267 -28.49 1.78 0.33
C SER A 267 -28.93 2.04 1.77
N ILE A 268 -28.48 1.22 2.73
CA ILE A 268 -28.80 1.35 4.16
C ILE A 268 -28.43 2.74 4.70
N GLY A 269 -27.28 3.29 4.31
CA GLY A 269 -26.89 4.66 4.67
C GLY A 269 -27.87 5.71 4.11
N ALA A 270 -28.25 5.58 2.83
CA ALA A 270 -29.21 6.47 2.20
C ALA A 270 -30.60 6.42 2.89
N ILE A 271 -31.06 5.23 3.30
CA ILE A 271 -32.29 5.06 4.10
C ILE A 271 -32.17 5.83 5.42
N GLY A 272 -31.09 5.64 6.17
CA GLY A 272 -30.88 6.35 7.42
C GLY A 272 -30.84 7.88 7.26
N ALA A 273 -30.22 8.39 6.19
CA ALA A 273 -30.18 9.82 5.90
C ALA A 273 -31.59 10.40 5.66
N ALA A 274 -32.42 9.70 4.88
CA ALA A 274 -33.81 10.12 4.63
C ALA A 274 -34.69 10.03 5.90
N LEU A 275 -34.50 8.99 6.73
CA LEU A 275 -35.21 8.83 8.00
C LEU A 275 -34.84 9.92 9.01
N GLN A 276 -33.55 10.27 9.11
CA GLN A 276 -33.07 11.33 9.98
C GLN A 276 -33.68 12.68 9.60
N ALA A 277 -33.68 13.01 8.30
CA ALA A 277 -34.31 14.24 7.81
C ALA A 277 -35.82 14.28 8.06
N ARG A 278 -36.50 13.13 7.95
CA ARG A 278 -37.92 12.99 8.33
C ARG A 278 -38.12 13.29 9.81
N GLN A 279 -37.34 12.68 10.69
CA GLN A 279 -37.45 12.86 12.14
C GLN A 279 -37.18 14.31 12.56
N ALA A 280 -36.24 14.98 11.90
CA ALA A 280 -35.92 16.39 12.11
C ALA A 280 -36.91 17.36 11.46
N GLY A 281 -37.91 16.87 10.70
CA GLY A 281 -38.89 17.72 10.03
C GLY A 281 -38.30 18.62 8.94
N ILE A 282 -37.17 18.22 8.34
CA ILE A 282 -36.46 19.04 7.36
C ILE A 282 -37.25 19.10 6.04
N ALA A 283 -37.32 20.29 5.46
CA ALA A 283 -37.81 20.51 4.11
C ALA A 283 -36.78 21.34 3.32
N ASN A 284 -36.33 20.81 2.20
CA ASN A 284 -35.35 21.43 1.32
C ASN A 284 -35.50 20.91 -0.12
N ARG A 285 -34.95 21.64 -1.09
CA ARG A 285 -34.90 21.21 -2.49
C ARG A 285 -33.51 21.46 -3.03
N VAL A 286 -33.02 20.53 -3.83
CA VAL A 286 -31.74 20.65 -4.53
C VAL A 286 -32.04 20.96 -5.98
N ASP A 287 -31.27 21.87 -6.56
CA ASP A 287 -31.28 22.06 -8.01
C ASP A 287 -30.16 21.22 -8.62
N PRO A 288 -30.45 20.24 -9.50
CA PRO A 288 -29.41 19.40 -10.11
C PRO A 288 -28.33 20.20 -10.84
N ASP A 289 -28.68 21.34 -11.44
CA ASP A 289 -27.71 22.16 -12.18
C ASP A 289 -26.71 22.83 -11.23
N ARG A 290 -27.17 23.24 -10.03
CA ARG A 290 -26.27 23.73 -8.97
C ARG A 290 -25.31 22.65 -8.47
N VAL A 291 -25.68 21.37 -8.55
CA VAL A 291 -24.78 20.27 -8.16
C VAL A 291 -23.60 20.17 -9.14
N GLU A 292 -23.87 20.34 -10.45
CA GLU A 292 -22.82 20.33 -11.47
C GLU A 292 -21.95 21.60 -11.41
N ASP A 293 -22.55 22.75 -11.10
CA ASP A 293 -21.81 24.01 -10.93
C ASP A 293 -20.79 23.94 -9.79
N VAL A 294 -21.09 23.22 -8.71
CA VAL A 294 -20.12 22.93 -7.62
C VAL A 294 -18.90 22.18 -8.16
N GLY A 295 -19.08 21.33 -9.19
CA GLY A 295 -18.00 20.61 -9.86
C GLY A 295 -17.21 21.44 -10.87
N ILE A 296 -17.84 22.43 -11.52
CA ILE A 296 -17.27 23.19 -12.66
C ILE A 296 -16.69 24.56 -12.24
N HIS A 297 -17.39 25.30 -11.38
CA HIS A 297 -17.10 26.72 -11.06
C HIS A 297 -16.40 26.96 -9.73
N GLY A 298 -16.17 25.91 -8.93
CA GLY A 298 -15.12 26.00 -7.94
C GLY A 298 -13.80 26.15 -8.68
N GLU A 299 -13.20 27.36 -8.70
CA GLU A 299 -11.75 27.46 -8.82
C GLU A 299 -11.21 26.33 -7.97
N THR A 300 -10.56 25.34 -8.59
CA THR A 300 -10.17 24.11 -7.93
C THR A 300 -9.11 24.50 -6.91
N ALA A 301 -9.55 24.95 -5.73
CA ALA A 301 -8.74 25.16 -4.56
C ALA A 301 -8.45 23.77 -3.98
N VAL A 302 -7.94 22.88 -4.85
CA VAL A 302 -7.25 21.69 -4.40
C VAL A 302 -6.09 22.22 -3.57
N PRO A 303 -5.94 21.76 -2.32
CA PRO A 303 -4.83 22.19 -1.49
C PRO A 303 -3.52 21.98 -2.27
N THR A 304 -2.70 23.03 -2.38
CA THR A 304 -1.42 22.98 -3.10
C THR A 304 -0.26 22.98 -2.13
N ALA A 305 0.87 22.42 -2.57
CA ALA A 305 2.14 22.44 -1.87
C ALA A 305 3.12 23.37 -2.58
N ALA A 306 4.25 23.65 -1.91
CA ALA A 306 5.32 24.46 -2.50
C ALA A 306 5.90 23.78 -3.75
N ARG A 307 6.36 24.58 -4.72
CA ARG A 307 7.02 24.06 -5.92
C ARG A 307 8.27 23.25 -5.55
N LEU A 308 8.44 22.10 -6.17
CA LEU A 308 9.62 21.23 -6.00
C LEU A 308 10.86 21.91 -6.63
N ARG A 309 11.83 22.31 -5.80
CA ARG A 309 13.13 22.83 -6.23
C ARG A 309 14.21 22.39 -5.26
N LEU A 310 15.35 21.95 -5.77
CA LEU A 310 16.55 21.71 -4.97
C LEU A 310 17.30 23.04 -4.81
N ARG A 311 17.44 23.52 -3.58
CA ARG A 311 18.14 24.79 -3.26
C ARG A 311 19.40 24.52 -2.43
N GLU A 312 19.29 23.65 -1.44
CA GLU A 312 20.36 23.35 -0.48
C GLU A 312 21.01 21.98 -0.76
N THR A 313 20.21 21.00 -1.19
CA THR A 313 20.70 19.63 -1.40
C THR A 313 21.56 19.52 -2.66
N ARG A 314 22.81 19.08 -2.49
CA ARG A 314 23.67 18.69 -3.61
C ARG A 314 23.30 17.30 -4.11
N PHE A 315 22.86 17.20 -5.36
CA PHE A 315 22.46 15.94 -5.97
C PHE A 315 23.56 15.42 -6.92
N PRO A 316 24.10 14.21 -6.71
CA PRO A 316 25.11 13.66 -7.60
C PRO A 316 24.51 13.23 -8.95
N GLU A 317 25.09 13.70 -10.06
CA GLU A 317 24.59 13.45 -11.43
C GLU A 317 24.73 11.99 -11.88
N SER A 318 25.73 11.25 -11.38
CA SER A 318 25.94 9.85 -11.74
C SER A 318 26.50 9.03 -10.58
N ASN A 319 26.07 7.77 -10.53
CA ASN A 319 26.55 6.74 -9.62
C ASN A 319 27.55 5.77 -10.28
N GLU A 320 27.98 6.04 -11.52
CA GLU A 320 28.98 5.23 -12.21
C GLU A 320 30.32 5.24 -11.49
N ILE A 321 30.95 4.07 -11.40
CA ILE A 321 32.32 3.95 -10.94
C ILE A 321 33.21 3.97 -12.19
N ARG A 322 34.00 5.04 -12.35
CA ARG A 322 35.09 5.03 -13.33
C ARG A 322 36.12 4.02 -12.84
N MET A 323 36.27 2.89 -13.54
CA MET A 323 37.32 1.92 -13.23
C MET A 323 38.69 2.60 -13.41
N THR A 324 39.28 3.05 -12.30
CA THR A 324 40.69 3.37 -12.25
C THR A 324 41.49 2.07 -12.41
N SER A 325 42.57 2.08 -13.19
CA SER A 325 43.43 0.90 -13.36
C SER A 325 43.84 0.33 -12.00
N ILE A 326 43.49 -0.94 -11.73
CA ILE A 326 43.92 -1.65 -10.52
C ILE A 326 45.36 -2.12 -10.76
N PRO A 327 46.37 -1.61 -10.03
CA PRO A 327 47.74 -2.05 -10.20
C PRO A 327 47.95 -3.40 -9.50
N GLY A 328 48.37 -4.41 -10.25
CA GLY A 328 48.72 -5.73 -9.69
C GLY A 328 47.56 -6.44 -8.98
N LYS A 329 47.90 -7.37 -8.08
CA LYS A 329 46.93 -8.09 -7.23
C LYS A 329 46.59 -7.23 -6.01
N THR A 330 45.41 -6.62 -6.00
CA THR A 330 44.98 -5.69 -4.95
C THR A 330 44.15 -6.41 -3.87
N GLY A 331 44.47 -6.17 -2.59
CA GLY A 331 43.68 -6.64 -1.46
C GLY A 331 42.35 -5.89 -1.35
N VAL A 332 41.24 -6.63 -1.23
CA VAL A 332 39.88 -6.08 -1.22
C VAL A 332 39.01 -6.70 -0.15
N TYR A 333 37.97 -5.97 0.25
CA TYR A 333 36.92 -6.45 1.16
C TYR A 333 35.57 -6.43 0.45
N LEU A 334 34.79 -7.48 0.66
CA LEU A 334 33.49 -7.65 0.01
C LEU A 334 32.37 -7.61 1.06
N GLY A 335 31.50 -6.62 0.95
CA GLY A 335 30.25 -6.59 1.69
C GLY A 335 29.09 -6.94 0.77
N ILE A 336 28.15 -7.76 1.25
CA ILE A 336 26.96 -8.17 0.52
C ILE A 336 25.73 -7.85 1.37
N ASP A 337 24.82 -7.05 0.84
CA ASP A 337 23.54 -6.72 1.46
C ASP A 337 22.42 -7.53 0.79
N ILE A 338 21.83 -8.46 1.54
CA ILE A 338 20.82 -9.40 1.04
C ILE A 338 19.45 -9.00 1.58
N GLY A 339 18.79 -8.09 0.86
CA GLY A 339 17.40 -7.71 1.12
C GLY A 339 16.40 -8.74 0.60
N SER A 340 15.14 -8.62 1.05
CA SER A 340 14.02 -9.44 0.59
C SER A 340 13.73 -9.20 -0.89
N THR A 341 13.85 -7.95 -1.34
CA THR A 341 13.57 -7.54 -2.72
C THR A 341 14.82 -7.46 -3.59
N THR A 342 15.95 -7.00 -3.04
CA THR A 342 17.19 -6.77 -3.79
C THR A 342 18.42 -7.27 -3.05
N THR A 343 19.39 -7.80 -3.80
CA THR A 343 20.72 -8.17 -3.32
C THR A 343 21.77 -7.25 -3.93
N LYS A 344 22.67 -6.75 -3.10
CA LYS A 344 23.70 -5.79 -3.51
C LYS A 344 25.06 -6.24 -3.00
N TYR A 345 26.13 -5.80 -3.66
CA TYR A 345 27.46 -5.85 -3.07
C TYR A 345 28.25 -4.56 -3.30
N ALA A 346 29.20 -4.32 -2.42
CA ALA A 346 30.26 -3.33 -2.57
C ALA A 346 31.61 -4.02 -2.36
N LEU A 347 32.51 -3.89 -3.33
CA LEU A 347 33.88 -4.35 -3.26
C LEU A 347 34.78 -3.14 -3.04
N ILE A 348 35.45 -3.08 -1.89
CA ILE A 348 36.28 -1.93 -1.51
C ILE A 348 37.75 -2.31 -1.42
N ASN A 349 38.63 -1.35 -1.70
CA ASN A 349 40.07 -1.50 -1.44
C ASN A 349 40.43 -1.11 0.00
N GLN A 350 41.73 -1.18 0.31
CA GLN A 350 42.24 -0.82 1.64
C GLN A 350 42.01 0.65 1.99
N GLU A 351 41.99 1.54 1.00
CA GLU A 351 41.66 2.96 1.16
C GLU A 351 40.14 3.25 1.19
N ARG A 352 39.31 2.22 1.41
CA ARG A 352 37.85 2.33 1.55
C ARG A 352 37.12 2.87 0.32
N ARG A 353 37.75 2.82 -0.86
CA ARG A 353 37.14 3.20 -2.14
C ARG A 353 36.42 2.02 -2.76
N ILE A 354 35.20 2.25 -3.25
CA ILE A 354 34.44 1.22 -3.97
C ILE A 354 35.06 1.02 -5.36
N LEU A 355 35.61 -0.18 -5.60
CA LEU A 355 36.19 -0.59 -6.88
C LEU A 355 35.14 -1.17 -7.83
N HIS A 356 34.17 -1.88 -7.26
CA HIS A 356 33.10 -2.50 -8.02
C HIS A 356 31.88 -2.67 -7.13
N LYS A 357 30.69 -2.60 -7.71
CA LYS A 357 29.42 -2.80 -7.01
C LYS A 357 28.41 -3.39 -7.96
N SER A 358 27.34 -3.93 -7.41
CA SER A 358 26.17 -4.31 -8.18
C SER A 358 24.93 -4.26 -7.30
N TYR A 359 23.80 -4.01 -7.94
CA TYR A 359 22.46 -3.96 -7.35
C TYR A 359 21.55 -4.76 -8.27
N VAL A 360 20.96 -5.85 -7.77
CA VAL A 360 20.06 -6.70 -8.57
C VAL A 360 18.86 -7.18 -7.75
N PRO A 361 17.73 -7.53 -8.39
CA PRO A 361 16.60 -8.14 -7.69
C PRO A 361 16.94 -9.51 -7.06
N THR A 362 16.50 -9.76 -5.83
CA THR A 362 16.68 -11.03 -5.08
C THR A 362 15.79 -12.15 -5.62
N MET A 363 14.58 -11.81 -6.09
CA MET A 363 13.60 -12.76 -6.65
C MET A 363 13.34 -14.00 -5.77
N GLY A 364 13.36 -13.84 -4.44
CA GLY A 364 13.17 -14.94 -3.50
C GLY A 364 14.26 -16.03 -3.53
N ASN A 365 15.37 -15.79 -4.25
CA ASN A 365 16.49 -16.70 -4.41
C ASN A 365 17.82 -16.03 -4.00
N PRO A 366 18.00 -15.74 -2.69
CA PRO A 366 19.17 -14.99 -2.21
C PRO A 366 20.50 -15.65 -2.55
N ILE A 367 20.58 -16.98 -2.48
CA ILE A 367 21.82 -17.71 -2.72
C ILE A 367 22.16 -17.74 -4.22
N GLY A 368 21.20 -18.12 -5.08
CA GLY A 368 21.44 -18.16 -6.53
C GLY A 368 21.77 -16.78 -7.11
N VAL A 369 21.13 -15.71 -6.59
CA VAL A 369 21.50 -14.33 -6.94
C VAL A 369 22.92 -14.01 -6.50
N THR A 370 23.30 -14.39 -5.27
CA THR A 370 24.66 -14.19 -4.77
C THR A 370 25.69 -14.89 -5.66
N GLN A 371 25.45 -16.14 -6.09
CA GLN A 371 26.34 -16.86 -7.02
C GLN A 371 26.53 -16.11 -8.34
N ARG A 372 25.46 -15.53 -8.90
CA ARG A 372 25.53 -14.69 -10.11
C ARG A 372 26.37 -13.43 -9.88
N LEU A 373 26.18 -12.76 -8.75
CA LEU A 373 26.95 -11.57 -8.38
C LEU A 373 28.44 -11.87 -8.18
N LEU A 374 28.77 -13.02 -7.57
CA LEU A 374 30.15 -13.48 -7.45
C LEU A 374 30.77 -13.79 -8.82
N SER A 375 29.99 -14.33 -9.76
CA SER A 375 30.42 -14.53 -11.15
C SER A 375 30.76 -13.20 -11.82
N THR A 376 29.94 -12.15 -11.61
CA THR A 376 30.23 -10.80 -12.10
C THR A 376 31.56 -10.27 -11.55
N ILE A 377 31.87 -10.48 -10.27
CA ILE A 377 33.15 -10.08 -9.67
C ILE A 377 34.30 -10.85 -10.31
N ARG A 378 34.17 -12.17 -10.47
CA ARG A 378 35.19 -13.02 -11.10
C ARG A 378 35.48 -12.55 -12.53
N ASP A 379 34.43 -12.33 -13.32
CA ASP A 379 34.56 -11.99 -14.74
C ASP A 379 35.14 -10.58 -14.92
N ALA A 380 34.76 -9.64 -14.06
CA ALA A 380 35.28 -8.27 -14.10
C ALA A 380 36.71 -8.18 -13.54
N LEU A 381 37.02 -8.81 -12.40
CA LEU A 381 38.22 -8.52 -11.61
C LEU A 381 39.06 -9.74 -11.21
N GLY A 382 38.54 -10.95 -11.32
CA GLY A 382 39.08 -12.23 -10.85
C GLY A 382 40.53 -12.25 -10.36
N LYS A 383 41.50 -12.44 -11.27
CA LYS A 383 42.92 -12.61 -10.91
C LYS A 383 43.62 -11.32 -10.41
N ARG A 384 42.97 -10.16 -10.54
CA ARG A 384 43.51 -8.84 -10.15
C ARG A 384 43.22 -8.48 -8.69
N ILE A 385 42.41 -9.28 -8.00
CA ILE A 385 42.01 -9.01 -6.63
C ILE A 385 42.30 -10.19 -5.70
N GLU A 386 42.47 -9.87 -4.43
CA GLU A 386 42.53 -10.83 -3.33
C GLU A 386 41.51 -10.44 -2.27
N ILE A 387 40.50 -11.28 -2.06
CA ILE A 387 39.46 -11.01 -1.05
C ILE A 387 40.06 -11.31 0.32
N LEU A 388 40.39 -10.24 1.05
CA LEU A 388 40.96 -10.29 2.39
C LEU A 388 39.90 -10.55 3.45
N GLY A 389 38.64 -10.18 3.19
CA GLY A 389 37.52 -10.44 4.08
C GLY A 389 36.16 -10.23 3.44
N THR A 390 35.17 -10.92 3.99
CA THR A 390 33.78 -10.90 3.52
C THR A 390 32.79 -10.64 4.65
N ALA A 391 31.75 -9.88 4.35
CA ALA A 391 30.65 -9.64 5.27
C ALA A 391 29.28 -9.73 4.59
N THR A 392 28.27 -10.16 5.36
CA THR A 392 26.88 -10.12 4.94
C THR A 392 26.01 -9.27 5.86
N THR A 393 25.02 -8.62 5.27
CA THR A 393 23.97 -7.86 5.98
C THR A 393 22.61 -8.00 5.27
N GLY A 394 21.59 -7.33 5.79
CA GLY A 394 20.20 -7.44 5.30
C GLY A 394 19.45 -8.65 5.87
N SER A 395 18.23 -8.87 5.37
CA SER A 395 17.34 -9.95 5.82
C SER A 395 17.88 -11.38 5.56
N GLY A 396 18.56 -11.61 4.44
CA GLY A 396 19.14 -12.89 4.03
C GLY A 396 20.56 -13.13 4.50
N ARG A 397 21.10 -12.27 5.39
CA ARG A 397 22.50 -12.28 5.82
C ARG A 397 22.99 -13.60 6.41
N ASN A 398 22.14 -14.31 7.15
CA ASN A 398 22.51 -15.54 7.82
C ASN A 398 22.68 -16.67 6.80
N VAL A 399 21.67 -16.87 5.93
CA VAL A 399 21.69 -17.89 4.88
C VAL A 399 22.87 -17.72 3.92
N VAL A 400 23.10 -16.49 3.45
CA VAL A 400 24.23 -16.23 2.55
C VAL A 400 25.55 -16.21 3.31
N GLY A 401 25.54 -15.77 4.57
CA GLY A 401 26.70 -15.79 5.45
C GLY A 401 27.22 -17.20 5.69
N ASP A 402 26.31 -18.13 6.03
CA ASP A 402 26.59 -19.56 6.19
C ASP A 402 27.09 -20.17 4.88
N PHE A 403 26.40 -19.87 3.77
CA PHE A 403 26.74 -20.38 2.44
C PHE A 403 28.18 -20.00 2.00
N LEU A 404 28.57 -18.74 2.20
CA LEU A 404 29.90 -18.24 1.83
C LEU A 404 30.96 -18.46 2.91
N ASN A 405 30.54 -18.82 4.13
CA ASN A 405 31.37 -18.87 5.33
C ASN A 405 32.07 -17.53 5.63
N VAL A 406 31.27 -16.45 5.65
CA VAL A 406 31.80 -15.09 5.77
C VAL A 406 32.44 -14.80 7.12
N ASP A 407 33.33 -13.80 7.14
CA ASP A 407 34.10 -13.42 8.33
C ASP A 407 33.29 -12.64 9.36
N LEU A 408 32.20 -12.02 8.90
CA LEU A 408 31.34 -11.18 9.69
C LEU A 408 29.90 -11.16 9.14
N ILE A 409 28.93 -11.44 10.01
CA ILE A 409 27.51 -11.23 9.73
C ILE A 409 27.06 -10.08 10.62
N ILE A 410 26.59 -8.97 10.04
CA ILE A 410 26.10 -7.81 10.79
C ILE A 410 24.67 -7.46 10.44
N ASP A 411 23.93 -6.89 11.38
CA ASP A 411 22.62 -6.33 11.09
C ASP A 411 22.70 -5.12 10.15
N GLU A 412 21.60 -4.86 9.45
CA GLU A 412 21.50 -3.83 8.42
C GLU A 412 21.58 -2.41 8.97
N ILE A 413 21.11 -2.19 10.19
CA ILE A 413 21.09 -0.87 10.83
C ILE A 413 22.53 -0.46 11.13
N THR A 414 23.30 -1.34 11.76
CA THR A 414 24.73 -1.14 12.02
C THR A 414 25.52 -0.95 10.71
N ALA A 415 25.22 -1.74 9.68
CA ALA A 415 25.86 -1.60 8.37
C ALA A 415 25.62 -0.21 7.76
N HIS A 416 24.36 0.21 7.65
CA HIS A 416 24.03 1.51 7.08
C HIS A 416 24.61 2.66 7.89
N ALA A 417 24.53 2.62 9.22
CA ALA A 417 25.10 3.64 10.08
C ALA A 417 26.62 3.75 9.92
N ARG A 418 27.34 2.61 9.90
CA ARG A 418 28.79 2.62 9.68
C ARG A 418 29.15 3.22 8.33
N GLY A 419 28.44 2.84 7.27
CA GLY A 419 28.63 3.39 5.93
C GLY A 419 28.33 4.88 5.85
N ALA A 420 27.28 5.35 6.53
CA ALA A 420 26.92 6.77 6.57
C ALA A 420 27.97 7.62 7.30
N VAL A 421 28.43 7.17 8.48
CA VAL A 421 29.46 7.86 9.27
C VAL A 421 30.79 7.97 8.52
N GLU A 422 31.13 7.00 7.67
CA GLU A 422 32.32 7.09 6.82
C GLU A 422 32.24 8.24 5.82
N ILE A 423 31.04 8.49 5.29
CA ILE A 423 30.80 9.50 4.26
C ILE A 423 30.66 10.88 4.88
N ASP A 424 29.94 10.95 6.00
CA ASP A 424 29.66 12.17 6.74
C ASP A 424 29.76 11.87 8.25
N PRO A 425 30.88 12.23 8.92
CA PRO A 425 31.07 12.00 10.34
C PRO A 425 30.06 12.73 11.24
N GLU A 426 29.38 13.77 10.72
CA GLU A 426 28.39 14.55 11.46
C GLU A 426 26.96 14.00 11.28
N VAL A 427 26.76 12.98 10.43
CA VAL A 427 25.44 12.37 10.19
C VAL A 427 24.82 11.89 11.50
N ASP A 428 23.60 12.35 11.76
CA ASP A 428 22.85 11.98 12.96
C ASP A 428 21.50 11.34 12.66
N THR A 429 21.04 11.40 11.39
CA THR A 429 19.77 10.81 10.99
C THR A 429 19.90 10.21 9.60
N ILE A 430 19.45 8.97 9.44
CA ILE A 430 19.33 8.30 8.14
C ILE A 430 17.85 8.08 7.85
N PHE A 431 17.43 8.59 6.70
CA PHE A 431 16.19 8.20 6.06
C PHE A 431 16.51 7.21 4.94
N GLU A 432 15.97 6.00 4.99
CA GLU A 432 16.12 5.02 3.93
C GLU A 432 14.74 4.60 3.44
N ILE A 433 14.46 4.86 2.16
CA ILE A 433 13.22 4.42 1.53
C ILE A 433 13.57 3.34 0.52
N GLY A 434 13.33 2.09 0.89
CA GLY A 434 13.50 0.93 0.04
C GLY A 434 12.37 0.74 -0.96
N GLY A 435 12.42 -0.38 -1.69
CA GLY A 435 11.35 -0.77 -2.61
C GLY A 435 10.08 -1.22 -1.89
N GLN A 436 10.22 -2.02 -0.84
CA GLN A 436 9.10 -2.64 -0.10
C GLN A 436 9.10 -2.35 1.40
N ASP A 437 10.22 -1.85 1.92
CA ASP A 437 10.39 -1.45 3.31
C ASP A 437 11.02 -0.05 3.37
N SER A 438 10.97 0.56 4.54
CA SER A 438 11.61 1.85 4.78
C SER A 438 12.10 1.90 6.21
N LYS A 439 13.23 2.57 6.43
CA LYS A 439 13.95 2.58 7.69
C LYS A 439 14.27 3.99 8.12
N TYR A 440 14.22 4.19 9.42
CA TYR A 440 14.70 5.36 10.11
C TYR A 440 15.83 4.93 11.04
N ILE A 441 16.94 5.67 11.06
CA ILE A 441 18.05 5.42 12.00
C ILE A 441 18.51 6.76 12.57
N TYR A 442 18.53 6.87 13.90
CA TYR A 442 19.14 7.97 14.62
C TYR A 442 20.52 7.55 15.12
N ILE A 443 21.53 8.36 14.84
CA ILE A 443 22.92 8.12 15.19
C ILE A 443 23.33 9.10 16.28
N SER A 444 23.99 8.56 17.31
CA SER A 444 24.60 9.35 18.39
C SER A 444 26.01 8.83 18.63
N ASN A 445 27.00 9.72 18.68
CA ASN A 445 28.41 9.37 18.85
C ASN A 445 28.84 8.27 17.86
N THR A 446 28.54 8.43 16.58
CA THR A 446 28.83 7.48 15.48
C THR A 446 28.18 6.09 15.58
N HIS A 447 27.25 5.87 16.52
CA HIS A 447 26.57 4.59 16.70
C HIS A 447 25.04 4.74 16.57
N PRO A 448 24.32 3.74 16.02
CA PRO A 448 22.85 3.73 16.06
C PRO A 448 22.35 3.76 17.51
N LEU A 449 21.53 4.76 17.84
CA LEU A 449 20.88 4.87 19.16
C LEU A 449 19.40 4.46 19.10
N ASP A 450 18.73 4.81 18.01
CA ASP A 450 17.32 4.50 17.79
C ASP A 450 17.10 4.16 16.32
N PHE A 451 16.17 3.26 16.03
CA PHE A 451 15.81 2.91 14.66
C PHE A 451 14.38 2.37 14.60
N ASP A 452 13.76 2.51 13.44
CA ASP A 452 12.48 1.86 13.16
C ASP A 452 12.40 1.42 11.69
N MET A 453 11.50 0.46 11.42
CA MET A 453 11.30 -0.11 10.11
C MET A 453 9.82 -0.38 9.84
N ASN A 454 9.28 0.21 8.77
CA ASN A 454 7.98 -0.20 8.26
C ASN A 454 8.14 -1.43 7.35
N LYS A 455 7.57 -2.56 7.79
CA LYS A 455 7.66 -3.86 7.10
C LYS A 455 6.41 -4.27 6.33
N VAL A 456 5.31 -3.51 6.45
CA VAL A 456 3.99 -3.98 6.01
C VAL A 456 3.34 -3.04 5.00
N CYS A 457 3.59 -1.73 5.10
CA CYS A 457 2.92 -0.76 4.25
C CYS A 457 3.81 -0.33 3.08
N ALA A 458 3.29 -0.47 1.86
CA ALA A 458 3.93 0.04 0.65
C ALA A 458 3.74 1.56 0.47
N ALA A 459 2.80 2.19 1.18
CA ALA A 459 2.63 3.63 1.17
C ALA A 459 3.87 4.29 1.78
N GLY A 460 4.51 5.17 1.01
CA GLY A 460 5.78 5.78 1.38
C GLY A 460 7.03 4.99 0.96
N THR A 461 6.90 3.93 0.14
CA THR A 461 8.05 3.17 -0.42
C THR A 461 8.28 3.45 -1.90
N GLY A 462 9.42 3.01 -2.45
CA GLY A 462 9.69 3.14 -3.89
C GLY A 462 8.77 2.32 -4.80
N SER A 463 8.19 1.21 -4.31
CA SER A 463 7.24 0.41 -5.11
C SER A 463 5.97 1.18 -5.46
N PHE A 464 5.55 2.11 -4.58
CA PHE A 464 4.42 2.99 -4.82
C PHE A 464 4.63 3.89 -6.05
N LEU A 465 5.77 4.58 -6.13
CA LEU A 465 6.10 5.41 -7.30
C LEU A 465 6.15 4.58 -8.57
N HIS A 466 6.79 3.43 -8.49
CA HIS A 466 6.99 2.57 -9.65
C HIS A 466 5.65 2.04 -10.19
N GLU A 467 4.73 1.64 -9.32
CA GLU A 467 3.40 1.17 -9.71
C GLU A 467 2.58 2.27 -10.39
N LEU A 468 2.54 3.47 -9.79
CA LEU A 468 1.82 4.60 -10.39
C LEU A 468 2.48 5.06 -11.69
N ALA A 469 3.81 5.19 -11.73
CA ALA A 469 4.53 5.58 -12.94
C ALA A 469 4.18 4.63 -14.10
N ASN A 470 4.25 3.32 -13.89
CA ASN A 470 3.88 2.33 -14.90
C ASN A 470 2.42 2.46 -15.36
N LYS A 471 1.48 2.71 -14.42
CA LYS A 471 0.06 2.87 -14.75
C LYS A 471 -0.21 4.12 -15.61
N TYR A 472 0.55 5.19 -15.39
CA TYR A 472 0.50 6.41 -16.21
C TYR A 472 1.45 6.38 -17.42
N GLY A 473 2.09 5.24 -17.72
CA GLY A 473 3.04 5.11 -18.82
C GLY A 473 4.28 6.02 -18.70
N ILE A 474 4.69 6.36 -17.46
CA ILE A 474 5.85 7.19 -17.14
C ILE A 474 7.03 6.30 -16.81
N ASN A 475 8.19 6.57 -17.41
CA ASN A 475 9.43 5.97 -16.96
C ASN A 475 9.83 6.54 -15.58
N ILE A 476 9.90 5.65 -14.58
CA ILE A 476 10.29 6.03 -13.23
C ILE A 476 11.70 6.65 -13.16
N VAL A 477 12.58 6.30 -14.10
CA VAL A 477 13.94 6.84 -14.22
C VAL A 477 13.96 7.99 -15.22
N GLY A 478 14.36 9.17 -14.76
CA GLY A 478 14.52 10.37 -15.59
C GLY A 478 13.22 11.11 -15.89
N GLU A 479 12.23 10.45 -16.51
CA GLU A 479 10.98 11.11 -16.94
C GLU A 479 10.12 11.57 -15.76
N PHE A 480 9.90 10.70 -14.77
CA PHE A 480 9.07 11.02 -13.60
C PHE A 480 9.56 12.28 -12.86
N GLU A 481 10.86 12.40 -12.61
CA GLU A 481 11.41 13.56 -11.91
C GLU A 481 11.32 14.85 -12.73
N GLN A 482 11.43 14.76 -14.06
CA GLN A 482 11.29 15.92 -14.94
C GLN A 482 9.86 16.48 -14.89
N ILE A 483 8.86 15.58 -14.96
CA ILE A 483 7.44 15.94 -14.84
C ILE A 483 7.15 16.52 -13.44
N ALA A 484 7.67 15.90 -12.37
CA ALA A 484 7.45 16.39 -11.02
C ALA A 484 8.05 17.80 -10.80
N LEU A 485 9.25 18.05 -11.32
CA LEU A 485 9.95 19.33 -11.17
C LEU A 485 9.40 20.45 -12.07
N SER A 486 8.67 20.11 -13.14
CA SER A 486 8.04 21.10 -14.01
C SER A 486 6.79 21.73 -13.39
N SER A 487 6.15 21.04 -12.43
CA SER A 487 4.97 21.52 -11.71
C SER A 487 5.19 22.91 -11.09
N GLU A 488 4.17 23.75 -11.21
CA GLU A 488 4.15 25.07 -10.57
C GLU A 488 3.31 25.07 -9.30
N ARG A 489 2.28 24.22 -9.26
CA ARG A 489 1.30 24.16 -8.18
C ARG A 489 1.03 22.70 -7.76
N PRO A 490 2.02 21.99 -7.19
CA PRO A 490 1.85 20.60 -6.78
C PRO A 490 0.60 20.38 -5.93
N VAL A 491 -0.17 19.32 -6.21
CA VAL A 491 -1.34 18.98 -5.39
C VAL A 491 -0.91 18.35 -4.07
N LYS A 492 -1.53 18.78 -2.97
CA LYS A 492 -1.36 18.15 -1.67
C LYS A 492 -2.32 16.96 -1.54
N LEU A 493 -1.80 15.77 -1.83
CA LEU A 493 -2.52 14.52 -1.67
C LEU A 493 -2.67 14.13 -0.19
N ALA A 494 -3.73 13.40 0.13
CA ALA A 494 -3.94 12.87 1.47
C ALA A 494 -2.95 11.72 1.78
N GLU A 495 -2.56 11.61 3.05
CA GLU A 495 -1.57 10.63 3.53
C GLU A 495 -2.20 9.25 3.74
N ARG A 496 -2.50 8.55 2.64
CA ARG A 496 -3.26 7.30 2.67
C ARG A 496 -2.51 6.15 1.98
N CYS A 497 -3.12 4.97 2.01
CA CYS A 497 -2.65 3.84 1.22
C CYS A 497 -2.63 4.18 -0.28
N THR A 498 -1.70 3.57 -1.02
CA THR A 498 -1.56 3.67 -2.48
C THR A 498 -2.89 3.62 -3.24
N VAL A 499 -3.78 2.69 -2.87
CA VAL A 499 -5.07 2.49 -3.55
C VAL A 499 -6.00 3.71 -3.40
N PHE A 500 -6.00 4.34 -2.23
CA PHE A 500 -6.85 5.51 -1.97
C PHE A 500 -6.25 6.75 -2.63
N MET A 501 -4.93 6.93 -2.54
CA MET A 501 -4.25 8.02 -3.26
C MET A 501 -4.43 7.90 -4.78
N GLU A 502 -4.48 6.69 -5.32
CA GLU A 502 -4.79 6.46 -6.73
C GLU A 502 -6.21 6.94 -7.08
N SER A 503 -7.18 6.72 -6.20
CA SER A 503 -8.54 7.22 -6.37
C SER A 503 -8.58 8.76 -6.30
N ASP A 504 -7.81 9.36 -5.40
CA ASP A 504 -7.66 10.82 -5.30
C ASP A 504 -7.05 11.39 -6.59
N LEU A 505 -6.01 10.74 -7.14
CA LEU A 505 -5.40 11.14 -8.42
C LEU A 505 -6.42 11.13 -9.56
N VAL A 506 -7.23 10.07 -9.68
CA VAL A 506 -8.27 9.96 -10.72
C VAL A 506 -9.30 11.07 -10.55
N SER A 507 -9.76 11.31 -9.32
CA SER A 507 -10.72 12.37 -9.04
C SER A 507 -10.16 13.75 -9.38
N TYR A 508 -8.94 14.07 -8.97
CA TYR A 508 -8.32 15.36 -9.29
C TYR A 508 -8.01 15.51 -10.79
N HIS A 509 -7.61 14.44 -11.47
CA HIS A 509 -7.40 14.46 -12.91
C HIS A 509 -8.71 14.78 -13.66
N GLN A 510 -9.83 14.17 -13.25
CA GLN A 510 -11.15 14.47 -13.81
C GLN A 510 -11.61 15.91 -13.52
N LYS A 511 -11.16 16.48 -12.40
CA LYS A 511 -11.37 17.90 -12.07
C LYS A 511 -10.44 18.85 -12.84
N GLY A 512 -9.69 18.35 -13.82
CA GLY A 512 -8.84 19.15 -14.71
C GLY A 512 -7.47 19.50 -14.14
N VAL A 513 -7.05 18.88 -13.02
CA VAL A 513 -5.71 19.11 -12.47
C VAL A 513 -4.65 18.60 -13.46
N PRO A 514 -3.62 19.42 -13.80
CA PRO A 514 -2.54 19.02 -14.68
C PRO A 514 -1.74 17.82 -14.16
N ARG A 515 -1.21 17.02 -15.08
CA ARG A 515 -0.46 15.79 -14.75
C ARG A 515 0.78 16.10 -13.91
N GLU A 516 1.51 17.16 -14.25
CA GLU A 516 2.69 17.62 -13.52
C GLU A 516 2.39 17.91 -12.04
N ASP A 517 1.26 18.55 -11.74
CA ASP A 517 0.87 18.90 -10.37
C ASP A 517 0.47 17.66 -9.57
N LEU A 518 -0.16 16.67 -10.22
CA LEU A 518 -0.46 15.37 -9.63
C LEU A 518 0.81 14.57 -9.32
N ILE A 519 1.74 14.49 -10.29
CA ILE A 519 3.00 13.76 -10.15
C ILE A 519 3.91 14.41 -9.10
N ALA A 520 3.97 15.74 -9.04
CA ALA A 520 4.66 16.46 -7.97
C ALA A 520 4.01 16.22 -6.59
N GLY A 521 2.68 16.13 -6.55
CA GLY A 521 1.95 15.74 -5.35
C GLY A 521 2.33 14.35 -4.82
N LEU A 522 2.63 13.39 -5.71
CA LEU A 522 3.10 12.07 -5.31
C LEU A 522 4.48 12.09 -4.63
N CYS A 523 5.39 12.97 -5.05
CA CYS A 523 6.66 13.16 -4.36
C CYS A 523 6.44 13.59 -2.90
N TYR A 524 5.54 14.56 -2.67
CA TYR A 524 5.14 14.97 -1.33
C TYR A 524 4.47 13.85 -0.54
N ALA A 525 3.54 13.12 -1.16
CA ALA A 525 2.80 12.06 -0.50
C ALA A 525 3.73 10.96 0.05
N ILE A 526 4.84 10.67 -0.61
CA ILE A 526 5.85 9.70 -0.12
C ILE A 526 6.55 10.22 1.11
N VAL A 527 7.00 11.48 1.06
CA VAL A 527 7.71 12.10 2.17
C VAL A 527 6.82 12.13 3.40
N TYR A 528 5.57 12.59 3.26
CA TYR A 528 4.63 12.63 4.37
C TYR A 528 4.28 11.23 4.88
N ASN A 529 4.02 10.25 4.00
CA ASN A 529 3.78 8.87 4.44
C ASN A 529 4.98 8.28 5.17
N TYR A 530 6.21 8.53 4.71
CA TYR A 530 7.42 8.07 5.37
C TYR A 530 7.58 8.71 6.75
N LEU A 531 7.45 10.04 6.83
CA LEU A 531 7.57 10.77 8.10
C LEU A 531 6.50 10.32 9.09
N ASN A 532 5.25 10.13 8.67
CA ASN A 532 4.16 9.83 9.61
C ASN A 532 4.03 8.35 9.97
N ARG A 533 4.55 7.42 9.16
CA ARG A 533 4.45 5.97 9.40
C ARG A 533 5.75 5.30 9.82
N VAL A 534 6.90 5.94 9.59
CA VAL A 534 8.23 5.36 9.93
C VAL A 534 8.93 6.21 10.98
N VAL A 535 9.00 7.53 10.76
CA VAL A 535 9.64 8.43 11.72
C VAL A 535 8.71 8.69 12.91
N GLU A 536 7.43 8.90 12.65
CA GLU A 536 6.38 9.19 13.63
C GLU A 536 6.77 10.37 14.54
N LYS A 537 6.97 10.12 15.84
CA LYS A 537 7.37 11.11 16.84
C LYS A 537 8.86 11.08 17.15
N ARG A 538 9.66 10.32 16.40
CA ARG A 538 11.10 10.15 16.64
C ARG A 538 11.87 11.41 16.26
N LYS A 539 13.04 11.56 16.88
CA LYS A 539 13.87 12.76 16.78
C LYS A 539 14.59 12.84 15.44
N ILE A 540 14.21 13.78 14.59
CA ILE A 540 15.01 14.11 13.40
C ILE A 540 16.15 15.06 13.83
N GLY A 541 17.40 14.61 13.69
CA GLY A 541 18.61 15.39 14.00
C GLY A 541 18.89 16.49 12.96
N LYS A 542 20.10 17.04 12.91
CA LYS A 542 20.51 18.13 12.00
C LYS A 542 21.03 17.64 10.65
N HIS A 543 21.80 16.56 10.65
CA HIS A 543 22.49 16.05 9.47
C HIS A 543 21.77 14.80 8.97
N VAL A 544 20.80 15.04 8.08
CA VAL A 544 19.93 14.00 7.54
C VAL A 544 20.51 13.45 6.25
N MET A 545 20.80 12.16 6.21
CA MET A 545 21.20 11.44 5.00
C MET A 545 20.01 10.68 4.42
N PHE A 546 19.73 10.86 3.13
CA PHE A 546 18.62 10.19 2.44
C PHE A 546 19.13 9.12 1.46
N LEU A 547 18.64 7.90 1.65
CA LEU A 547 19.08 6.67 1.01
C LEU A 547 17.90 5.90 0.38
N GLY A 548 18.25 4.85 -0.37
CA GLY A 548 17.28 3.95 -1.00
C GLY A 548 16.85 4.42 -2.39
N GLY A 549 15.94 3.68 -3.03
CA GLY A 549 15.57 3.90 -4.44
C GLY A 549 15.03 5.31 -4.74
N PRO A 550 14.05 5.83 -3.97
CA PRO A 550 13.49 7.16 -4.20
C PRO A 550 14.47 8.32 -4.01
N SER A 551 15.60 8.11 -3.31
CA SER A 551 16.68 9.11 -3.26
C SER A 551 17.38 9.32 -4.61
N LEU A 552 17.12 8.47 -5.61
CA LEU A 552 17.54 8.66 -7.01
C LEU A 552 16.62 9.62 -7.78
N ASN A 553 15.48 10.02 -7.22
CA ASN A 553 14.53 10.91 -7.86
C ASN A 553 14.63 12.33 -7.26
N ARG A 554 15.04 13.31 -8.08
CA ARG A 554 15.23 14.69 -7.64
C ARG A 554 13.96 15.35 -7.12
N GLY A 555 12.78 14.96 -7.62
CA GLY A 555 11.49 15.43 -7.14
C GLY A 555 11.22 15.01 -5.69
N VAL A 556 11.54 13.77 -5.32
CA VAL A 556 11.40 13.27 -3.94
C VAL A 556 12.40 13.95 -3.00
N VAL A 557 13.64 14.15 -3.45
CA VAL A 557 14.65 14.89 -2.66
C VAL A 557 14.21 16.34 -2.42
N ALA A 558 13.69 17.01 -3.46
CA ALA A 558 13.16 18.37 -3.33
C ALA A 558 11.94 18.43 -2.39
N ALA A 559 11.11 17.38 -2.38
CA ALA A 559 9.99 17.29 -1.45
C ALA A 559 10.48 17.16 0.00
N PHE A 560 11.51 16.33 0.27
CA PHE A 560 12.13 16.25 1.60
C PHE A 560 12.70 17.59 2.05
N GLU A 561 13.43 18.29 1.16
CA GLU A 561 13.99 19.61 1.46
C GLU A 561 12.89 20.62 1.82
N ASN A 562 11.81 20.65 1.03
CA ASN A 562 10.67 21.53 1.29
C ASN A 562 9.95 21.19 2.60
N VAL A 563 9.77 19.91 2.93
CA VAL A 563 9.06 19.47 4.16
C VAL A 563 9.91 19.68 5.41
N LEU A 564 11.22 19.43 5.34
CA LEU A 564 12.14 19.61 6.47
C LEU A 564 12.58 21.07 6.64
N GLY A 565 12.44 21.90 5.61
CA GLY A 565 12.94 23.27 5.59
C GLY A 565 14.46 23.38 5.60
N ARG A 566 15.16 22.32 5.14
CA ARG A 566 16.63 22.23 5.08
C ARG A 566 17.08 21.15 4.11
N GLY A 567 18.30 21.26 3.60
CA GLY A 567 18.92 20.25 2.74
C GLY A 567 19.12 18.87 3.41
N VAL A 568 19.18 17.84 2.57
CA VAL A 568 19.53 16.46 2.97
C VAL A 568 20.79 16.00 2.23
N THR A 569 21.58 15.13 2.84
CA THR A 569 22.75 14.53 2.20
C THR A 569 22.34 13.33 1.36
N VAL A 570 22.62 13.37 0.05
CA VAL A 570 22.35 12.27 -0.88
C VAL A 570 23.68 11.76 -1.44
N PRO A 571 24.29 10.72 -0.85
CA PRO A 571 25.65 10.34 -1.22
C PRO A 571 25.73 9.62 -2.56
N LYS A 572 26.93 9.61 -3.15
CA LYS A 572 27.24 8.74 -4.30
C LYS A 572 27.17 7.28 -3.86
N HIS A 573 26.70 6.42 -4.76
CA HIS A 573 26.60 4.98 -4.53
C HIS A 573 25.71 4.57 -3.34
N ARG A 574 24.78 5.45 -2.95
CA ARG A 574 23.82 5.26 -1.85
C ARG A 574 22.99 3.98 -1.95
N GLU A 575 22.77 3.47 -3.15
CA GLU A 575 22.01 2.24 -3.38
C GLU A 575 22.73 0.96 -2.88
N VAL A 576 24.02 1.04 -2.59
CA VAL A 576 24.82 -0.06 -2.02
C VAL A 576 25.41 0.26 -0.64
N LEU A 577 24.88 1.29 0.07
CA LEU A 577 25.48 1.75 1.32
C LEU A 577 25.53 0.67 2.41
N GLY A 578 24.48 -0.15 2.56
CA GLY A 578 24.50 -1.27 3.51
C GLY A 578 25.63 -2.26 3.23
N ALA A 579 25.86 -2.59 1.95
CA ALA A 579 26.96 -3.45 1.55
C ALA A 579 28.33 -2.77 1.78
N TYR A 580 28.43 -1.46 1.52
CA TYR A 580 29.63 -0.68 1.79
C TYR A 580 29.99 -0.68 3.28
N GLY A 581 29.01 -0.40 4.15
CA GLY A 581 29.20 -0.44 5.60
C GLY A 581 29.57 -1.83 6.12
N ALA A 582 29.01 -2.90 5.56
CA ALA A 582 29.42 -4.27 5.89
C ALA A 582 30.89 -4.53 5.51
N ALA A 583 31.33 -4.04 4.35
CA ALA A 583 32.72 -4.17 3.91
C ALA A 583 33.70 -3.39 4.82
N LEU A 584 33.32 -2.19 5.26
CA LEU A 584 34.08 -1.41 6.25
C LEU A 584 34.20 -2.15 7.59
N SER A 585 33.10 -2.69 8.11
CA SER A 585 33.08 -3.38 9.39
C SER A 585 33.98 -4.62 9.40
N VAL A 586 34.02 -5.40 8.31
CA VAL A 586 34.94 -6.55 8.24
C VAL A 586 36.39 -6.13 8.07
N GLN A 587 36.65 -5.05 7.31
CA GLN A 587 37.99 -4.48 7.21
C GLN A 587 38.52 -4.07 8.59
N GLU A 588 37.73 -3.36 9.38
CA GLU A 588 38.10 -2.91 10.72
C GLU A 588 38.29 -4.08 11.68
N LYS A 589 37.40 -5.07 11.64
CA LYS A 589 37.53 -6.30 12.42
C LYS A 589 38.84 -7.04 12.11
N MET A 590 39.21 -7.13 10.84
CA MET A 590 40.43 -7.81 10.41
C MET A 590 41.71 -7.02 10.71
N ALA A 591 41.63 -5.68 10.71
CA ALA A 591 42.73 -4.85 11.17
C ALA A 591 42.95 -5.01 12.69
N PHE A 592 41.86 -5.10 13.46
CA PHE A 592 41.92 -5.29 14.92
C PHE A 592 42.29 -6.72 15.33
N GLN A 593 41.86 -7.73 14.56
CA GLN A 593 42.14 -9.15 14.77
C GLN A 593 42.68 -9.79 13.48
N PRO A 594 43.98 -9.63 13.20
CA PRO A 594 44.59 -10.17 11.99
C PRO A 594 44.46 -11.69 11.94
N ARG A 595 43.65 -12.18 11.00
CA ARG A 595 43.47 -13.60 10.71
C ARG A 595 43.16 -13.80 9.23
N PRO A 596 43.54 -14.94 8.62
CA PRO A 596 43.10 -15.28 7.27
C PRO A 596 41.58 -15.33 7.17
N SER A 597 41.04 -14.90 6.03
CA SER A 597 39.58 -14.99 5.78
C SER A 597 39.10 -16.43 5.81
N THR A 598 37.91 -16.64 6.39
CA THR A 598 37.20 -17.92 6.37
C THR A 598 36.40 -18.13 5.09
N PHE A 599 36.38 -17.14 4.19
CA PHE A 599 35.67 -17.18 2.92
C PHE A 599 36.12 -18.38 2.09
N ARG A 600 35.17 -19.22 1.67
CA ARG A 600 35.47 -20.48 0.97
C ARG A 600 35.95 -20.32 -0.48
N GLY A 601 36.09 -19.08 -0.96
CA GLY A 601 36.59 -18.73 -2.29
C GLY A 601 35.51 -18.60 -3.37
N LEU A 602 35.79 -17.76 -4.38
CA LEU A 602 34.85 -17.45 -5.47
C LEU A 602 34.46 -18.70 -6.28
N GLU A 603 35.44 -19.48 -6.74
CA GLU A 603 35.19 -20.64 -7.61
C GLU A 603 34.32 -21.70 -6.95
N ARG A 604 34.54 -21.98 -5.65
CA ARG A 604 33.76 -22.96 -4.90
C ARG A 604 32.33 -22.47 -4.69
N ALA A 605 32.15 -21.20 -4.30
CA ALA A 605 30.83 -20.62 -4.09
C ALA A 605 30.00 -20.58 -5.40
N ILE A 606 30.63 -20.24 -6.53
CA ILE A 606 29.93 -20.16 -7.83
C ILE A 606 29.44 -21.54 -8.31
N LYS A 607 30.21 -22.61 -8.07
CA LYS A 607 29.91 -23.98 -8.58
C LYS A 607 29.03 -24.82 -7.66
N ASP A 608 28.75 -24.35 -6.44
CA ASP A 608 28.00 -25.13 -5.46
C ASP A 608 26.55 -25.41 -5.90
N ARG A 609 26.06 -26.62 -5.61
CA ARG A 609 24.70 -27.06 -5.94
C ARG A 609 23.82 -26.94 -4.71
N LEU A 610 22.82 -26.07 -4.82
CA LEU A 610 21.94 -25.69 -3.71
C LEU A 610 20.83 -26.72 -3.50
N GLU A 611 21.12 -27.78 -2.76
CA GLU A 611 20.09 -28.71 -2.29
C GLU A 611 19.40 -28.17 -1.03
N TYR A 612 18.07 -28.25 -0.98
CA TYR A 612 17.29 -27.87 0.20
C TYR A 612 16.06 -28.76 0.38
N ARG A 613 15.55 -28.80 1.61
CA ARG A 613 14.29 -29.47 1.95
C ARG A 613 13.24 -28.44 2.37
N GLU A 614 12.00 -28.57 1.90
CA GLU A 614 10.90 -27.70 2.33
C GLU A 614 10.12 -28.31 3.50
N LYS A 615 9.69 -27.46 4.45
CA LYS A 615 8.83 -27.85 5.58
C LYS A 615 7.88 -26.70 5.92
N ILE A 616 6.64 -27.01 6.29
CA ILE A 616 5.69 -26.01 6.83
C ILE A 616 6.02 -25.73 8.29
N CYS A 617 6.06 -24.44 8.67
CA CYS A 617 6.24 -24.02 10.05
C CYS A 617 5.09 -24.52 10.92
N ARG A 618 5.44 -25.17 12.04
CA ARG A 618 4.52 -25.62 13.08
C ARG A 618 5.06 -25.28 14.47
N ALA A 619 5.82 -24.18 14.56
CA ALA A 619 6.49 -23.78 15.79
C ALA A 619 5.49 -23.40 16.90
N ASP A 620 4.39 -22.75 16.51
CA ASP A 620 3.27 -22.43 17.40
C ASP A 620 2.01 -23.21 16.94
N PRO A 621 1.46 -24.11 17.78
CA PRO A 621 0.24 -24.87 17.46
C PRO A 621 -1.01 -24.01 17.21
N ASN A 622 -1.07 -22.82 17.79
CA ASN A 622 -2.17 -21.86 17.61
C ASN A 622 -1.91 -20.91 16.43
N CYS A 623 -0.73 -20.97 15.82
CA CYS A 623 -0.40 -20.17 14.66
C CYS A 623 -0.97 -20.84 13.41
N HIS A 624 -2.02 -20.25 12.86
CA HIS A 624 -2.63 -20.69 11.61
C HIS A 624 -1.83 -20.28 10.37
N ASN A 625 -0.65 -19.64 10.52
CA ASN A 625 0.20 -19.28 9.40
C ASN A 625 0.95 -20.52 8.88
N GLN A 626 0.66 -20.92 7.63
CA GLN A 626 1.32 -22.05 6.97
C GLN A 626 2.63 -21.64 6.27
N CYS A 627 3.52 -20.97 6.99
CA CYS A 627 4.79 -20.46 6.45
C CYS A 627 5.65 -21.61 5.87
N LYS A 628 6.15 -21.45 4.64
CA LYS A 628 7.04 -22.43 3.99
C LYS A 628 8.49 -22.12 4.33
N LEU A 629 9.19 -23.08 4.96
CA LEU A 629 10.59 -23.00 5.34
C LEU A 629 11.43 -23.86 4.38
N LYS A 630 12.54 -23.32 3.89
CA LYS A 630 13.61 -24.03 3.17
C LYS A 630 14.76 -24.28 4.12
N ILE A 631 15.20 -25.53 4.21
CA ILE A 631 16.31 -25.95 5.07
C ILE A 631 17.46 -26.37 4.15
N TYR A 632 18.55 -25.60 4.20
CA TYR A 632 19.81 -25.84 3.49
C TYR A 632 20.80 -26.58 4.41
N ASP A 633 21.69 -27.37 3.83
CA ASP A 633 22.83 -27.97 4.53
C ASP A 633 24.13 -27.60 3.80
N PHE A 634 24.96 -26.78 4.45
CA PHE A 634 26.24 -26.31 3.90
C PHE A 634 27.40 -26.96 4.65
N ASP A 635 27.87 -28.10 4.14
CA ASP A 635 28.99 -28.83 4.72
C ASP A 635 28.72 -29.19 6.21
N GLY A 636 27.50 -29.63 6.55
CA GLY A 636 27.07 -30.01 7.90
C GLY A 636 26.41 -28.88 8.71
N ARG A 637 26.35 -27.66 8.14
CA ARG A 637 25.69 -26.49 8.76
C ARG A 637 24.29 -26.32 8.21
N LYS A 638 23.30 -26.57 9.06
CA LYS A 638 21.89 -26.35 8.70
C LYS A 638 21.55 -24.87 8.78
N SER A 639 21.05 -24.32 7.67
CA SER A 639 20.55 -22.94 7.61
C SER A 639 19.10 -22.94 7.14
N VAL A 640 18.25 -22.14 7.78
CA VAL A 640 16.81 -22.09 7.49
C VAL A 640 16.45 -20.74 6.89
N TRP A 641 15.72 -20.76 5.76
CA TRP A 641 15.22 -19.59 5.06
C TRP A 641 13.71 -19.70 4.82
N GLY A 642 13.00 -18.58 4.79
CA GLY A 642 11.55 -18.56 4.60
C GLY A 642 10.80 -18.48 5.92
N GLY A 643 9.52 -18.15 5.82
CA GLY A 643 8.73 -17.60 6.93
C GLY A 643 7.75 -16.58 6.43
#